data_AF-A0A4U1D285-F1
#
_entry.id   AF-A0A4U1D285-F1
#
_cell.length_a   1.000
_cell.length_b   1.000
_cell.length_c   1.000
_cell.angle_alpha   90.00
_cell.angle_beta   90.00
_cell.angle_gamma   90.00
#
_symmetry.space_group_name_H-M   'P 1'
#
loop_
_entity.id
_entity.type
_entity.pdbx_description
1 polymer ?
#
loop_
_entity_poly.entity_id
_entity_poly.type
_entity_poly.pdbx_seq_one_letter_code
_entity_poly.pdbx_strand_id
1 'polypeptide(L)'
;MEVFKKKEGLGVKRAVISWLGLIVVLTSIFSLNTDEVYAAYSPNNVESNVQSNWSSKFGNKLQEQRTGQKLVYDVYHNKFTRGGFSIASRNFGNGQQGYANFQGWAVLQGYKRHTSSNNATYIVARKVIGTSGLGTVKIYRADSYGNLSASEDLEYNNLGSGIYNECPADAVKKDNQLDCNMRYDDVGFNAYLPVNELFPNPNESASWVLFLVKRVDNQIVWTPLILPFQFDNSQYSKGYISLDSGIDPSWLKMIADSVIRRLYPRQPVDTIATKYFTPYQLYRSLTVDESETAIWYGVQTPEDGNETRWGNTAYFDFTGKQALLSYRSNYRPPANSSCPAPVLPADRYSYQVDLEVTRIDGKTVDKGAQTQTKVDVRRNSFTNERQKARQAIQNDINTRSTKKNTLISQLATMRNQETQITKDLENAQNNHDFESANTLLNALTAKRQEIANTECHINTLQTEIDHYQRELDRLSSLEGVNSDLSTTVNLKFGNKVKGTQSVVLSEGQSQSLTFDWILTDSGNVEADINPNRTPFHNKSEVTFSNNVRATPIYVNSKYTPNACARPGESSSAEGIVRTVNSKESGQQIFREYVTTDLIIPDEHLKRRAGFGFDYTILTHYINQDSVSNGQGPSKVVSYMPDLVNYMPYTKKTWSSTTNNLKLTGYEVPIETTSTSGNTKDSWKTWKQPQKYVEEFSGNVFTSLSHPKRNSNETILDGGRKWYLSFEQPDGDYIFNSLVPNVGVNKMNTCVQGVIDVEGSIVGDPNGNDDFIKRSVSPENPFPQGTGWNWLNQTTKITSLADWYNNWISDPKQVSVNNYFKTFYLSPEKLEEIRQFSKERDYKIILGDSLFKSVQIPSK
;
A
#
# COMPACT_ATOMS: atom_id res chain seq x y z
N MET A 1 -23.20 -38.20 47.06
CA MET A 1 -21.86 -38.81 46.92
C MET A 1 -20.88 -37.90 47.66
N GLU A 2 -20.79 -37.91 49.00
CA GLU A 2 -20.37 -39.02 49.88
C GLU A 2 -19.11 -39.74 49.34
N VAL A 3 -17.90 -39.39 49.81
CA VAL A 3 -17.20 -39.81 51.07
C VAL A 3 -16.43 -41.13 50.88
N PHE A 4 -15.11 -41.11 51.13
CA PHE A 4 -14.29 -42.03 51.98
C PHE A 4 -12.79 -41.77 51.69
N LYS A 5 -11.95 -41.14 52.53
CA LYS A 5 -11.32 -41.50 53.84
C LYS A 5 -10.24 -42.62 53.84
N LYS A 6 -9.03 -42.22 54.30
CA LYS A 6 -8.09 -42.92 55.24
C LYS A 6 -7.38 -44.21 54.75
N LYS A 7 -6.22 -44.69 55.23
CA LYS A 7 -5.19 -44.33 56.25
C LYS A 7 -3.97 -45.26 56.07
N GLU A 8 -2.78 -44.79 56.50
CA GLU A 8 -1.68 -45.45 57.27
C GLU A 8 -1.29 -46.94 57.10
N GLY A 9 0.04 -47.20 57.12
CA GLY A 9 0.67 -48.39 57.74
C GLY A 9 1.91 -48.95 56.98
N LEU A 10 3.18 -48.59 57.26
CA LEU A 10 4.15 -49.05 58.29
C LEU A 10 4.79 -50.45 58.09
N GLY A 11 6.14 -50.50 58.14
CA GLY A 11 6.98 -51.69 58.31
C GLY A 11 8.37 -51.50 57.68
N VAL A 12 9.35 -50.80 58.28
CA VAL A 12 10.26 -51.20 59.38
C VAL A 12 10.97 -52.54 59.15
N LYS A 13 12.28 -52.48 58.87
CA LYS A 13 13.28 -53.36 59.49
C LYS A 13 14.35 -52.51 60.17
N ARG A 14 14.47 -52.77 61.47
CA ARG A 14 15.42 -52.20 62.43
C ARG A 14 16.82 -52.81 62.22
N ALA A 15 17.85 -52.01 62.48
CA ALA A 15 18.98 -52.43 63.29
C ALA A 15 19.32 -51.28 64.25
N VAL A 16 19.26 -51.57 65.54
CA VAL A 16 19.48 -50.68 66.68
C VAL A 16 20.70 -51.21 67.42
N ILE A 17 21.74 -50.38 67.63
CA ILE A 17 22.66 -50.32 68.80
C ILE A 17 23.28 -48.91 68.75
N SER A 18 22.82 -47.89 69.47
CA SER A 18 23.00 -47.53 70.89
C SER A 18 24.45 -47.30 71.37
N TRP A 19 24.79 -46.00 71.54
CA TRP A 19 25.69 -45.40 72.53
C TRP A 19 27.15 -45.86 72.63
N LEU A 20 28.09 -44.98 72.26
CA LEU A 20 29.24 -44.47 73.05
C LEU A 20 30.20 -43.68 72.14
N GLY A 21 30.66 -42.49 72.57
CA GLY A 21 31.80 -41.81 71.96
C GLY A 21 31.58 -40.35 71.55
N LEU A 22 31.27 -39.47 72.49
CA LEU A 22 32.17 -38.36 72.85
C LEU A 22 33.65 -38.75 72.57
N ILE A 23 34.38 -37.94 71.79
CA ILE A 23 35.77 -38.13 71.29
C ILE A 23 35.86 -38.86 69.94
N VAL A 24 35.61 -38.14 68.83
CA VAL A 24 36.44 -38.12 67.58
C VAL A 24 36.07 -36.83 66.81
N VAL A 25 36.61 -35.68 67.26
CA VAL A 25 36.66 -34.40 66.51
C VAL A 25 38.06 -34.18 65.91
N LEU A 26 38.89 -35.21 65.88
CA LEU A 26 40.18 -35.22 65.19
C LEU A 26 40.23 -36.42 64.26
N THR A 27 40.77 -36.19 63.05
CA THR A 27 41.08 -37.17 61.98
C THR A 27 39.96 -37.55 61.00
N SER A 28 39.56 -36.62 60.14
CA SER A 28 39.04 -36.96 58.80
C SER A 28 38.95 -35.76 57.83
N ILE A 29 40.00 -34.95 57.72
CA ILE A 29 40.34 -34.20 56.49
C ILE A 29 41.86 -34.15 56.36
N PHE A 30 42.47 -35.29 56.01
CA PHE A 30 43.81 -35.31 55.44
C PHE A 30 43.76 -36.26 54.27
N SER A 31 43.50 -35.70 53.08
CA SER A 31 44.19 -36.02 51.83
C SER A 31 43.52 -35.30 50.67
N LEU A 32 44.36 -34.58 49.90
CA LEU A 32 44.11 -34.00 48.57
C LEU A 32 43.35 -32.67 48.51
N ASN A 33 44.03 -31.60 48.91
CA ASN A 33 44.60 -30.71 47.89
C ASN A 33 46.04 -30.44 48.34
N THR A 34 47.01 -30.88 47.55
CA THR A 34 48.34 -30.27 47.60
C THR A 34 48.10 -28.81 47.29
N ASP A 35 48.16 -27.95 48.31
CA ASP A 35 48.33 -26.51 48.09
C ASP A 35 49.58 -26.39 47.22
N GLU A 36 49.41 -26.22 45.91
CA GLU A 36 50.50 -25.81 45.05
C GLU A 36 50.87 -24.40 45.53
N VAL A 37 51.79 -24.35 46.48
CA VAL A 37 52.55 -23.15 46.80
C VAL A 37 53.42 -22.90 45.57
N TYR A 38 52.84 -22.31 44.54
CA TYR A 38 53.64 -21.56 43.58
C TYR A 38 54.37 -20.52 44.41
N ALA A 39 55.70 -20.65 44.50
CA ALA A 39 56.54 -19.55 44.94
C ALA A 39 56.22 -18.37 44.01
N ALA A 40 55.36 -17.48 44.49
CA ALA A 40 55.09 -16.21 43.87
C ALA A 40 56.42 -15.46 43.76
N TYR A 41 56.72 -14.95 42.58
CA TYR A 41 57.93 -14.16 42.33
C TYR A 41 57.77 -12.81 43.04
N SER A 42 58.16 -12.77 44.32
CA SER A 42 58.21 -11.55 45.11
C SER A 42 59.31 -10.63 44.54
N PRO A 43 59.17 -9.29 44.63
CA PRO A 43 60.26 -8.35 44.31
C PRO A 43 61.56 -8.62 45.09
N ASN A 44 61.50 -9.43 46.16
CA ASN A 44 62.63 -9.96 46.92
C ASN A 44 62.44 -11.46 47.18
N ASN A 45 63.51 -12.27 47.12
CA ASN A 45 63.40 -13.71 47.38
C ASN A 45 62.84 -13.99 48.79
N VAL A 46 61.78 -14.81 48.88
CA VAL A 46 61.20 -15.25 50.16
C VAL A 46 61.93 -16.51 50.60
N GLU A 47 62.52 -16.50 51.79
CA GLU A 47 63.26 -17.64 52.34
C GLU A 47 62.37 -18.91 52.38
N SER A 48 62.89 -20.07 51.95
CA SER A 48 62.10 -21.31 51.86
C SER A 48 61.53 -21.77 53.21
N ASN A 49 62.24 -21.50 54.31
CA ASN A 49 61.75 -21.76 55.67
C ASN A 49 60.47 -20.94 55.99
N VAL A 50 60.36 -19.70 55.51
CA VAL A 50 59.18 -18.85 55.67
C VAL A 50 58.05 -19.37 54.78
N GLN A 51 58.34 -19.72 53.52
CA GLN A 51 57.32 -20.26 52.61
C GLN A 51 56.57 -21.47 53.20
N SER A 52 57.31 -22.41 53.81
CA SER A 52 56.71 -23.62 54.39
C SER A 52 56.15 -23.45 55.80
N ASN A 53 56.59 -22.45 56.57
CA ASN A 53 56.28 -22.36 58.01
C ASN A 53 55.62 -21.06 58.44
N TRP A 54 55.29 -20.13 57.53
CA TRP A 54 54.73 -18.82 57.91
C TRP A 54 53.48 -18.93 58.79
N SER A 55 52.62 -19.93 58.56
CA SER A 55 51.36 -20.14 59.29
C SER A 55 51.50 -21.02 60.55
N SER A 56 52.69 -21.50 60.87
CA SER A 56 52.91 -22.51 61.93
C SER A 56 52.76 -21.99 63.36
N LYS A 57 53.07 -20.71 63.61
CA LYS A 57 53.04 -20.10 64.94
C LYS A 57 52.30 -18.77 64.91
N PHE A 58 51.13 -18.75 65.52
CA PHE A 58 50.36 -17.53 65.75
C PHE A 58 51.00 -16.68 66.85
N GLY A 59 50.96 -15.36 66.67
CA GLY A 59 51.33 -14.38 67.69
C GLY A 59 50.45 -13.15 67.63
N ASN A 60 50.37 -12.46 68.76
CA ASN A 60 49.66 -11.20 68.92
C ASN A 60 50.21 -10.44 70.14
N LYS A 61 49.71 -9.23 70.38
CA LYS A 61 50.16 -8.37 71.49
C LYS A 61 49.83 -8.96 72.89
N LEU A 62 48.86 -9.89 72.96
CA LEU A 62 48.44 -10.58 74.18
C LEU A 62 49.37 -11.72 74.60
N GLN A 63 50.27 -12.19 73.74
CA GLN A 63 51.22 -13.23 74.14
C GLN A 63 52.18 -12.70 75.20
N GLU A 64 52.65 -13.60 76.07
CA GLU A 64 53.70 -13.28 77.04
C GLU A 64 55.05 -13.09 76.34
N GLN A 65 55.86 -12.15 76.82
CA GLN A 65 57.16 -11.82 76.24
C GLN A 65 58.12 -13.04 76.19
N ARG A 66 58.04 -13.92 77.21
CA ARG A 66 58.88 -15.12 77.33
C ARG A 66 58.52 -16.24 76.34
N THR A 67 57.38 -16.16 75.63
CA THR A 67 57.00 -17.17 74.62
C THR A 67 57.80 -17.02 73.32
N GLY A 68 58.26 -15.80 73.03
CA GLY A 68 58.77 -15.42 71.71
C GLY A 68 57.68 -15.30 70.64
N GLN A 69 56.41 -15.18 71.04
CA GLN A 69 55.26 -15.02 70.15
C GLN A 69 54.56 -13.66 70.33
N LYS A 70 55.04 -12.80 71.23
CA LYS A 70 54.52 -11.44 71.41
C LYS A 70 54.93 -10.55 70.24
N LEU A 71 54.06 -10.53 69.22
CA LEU A 71 54.25 -9.73 68.03
C LEU A 71 53.57 -8.37 68.24
N VAL A 72 54.37 -7.31 68.19
CA VAL A 72 53.91 -5.91 68.25
C VAL A 72 54.27 -5.24 66.94
N TYR A 73 53.33 -4.50 66.35
CA TYR A 73 53.53 -3.79 65.10
C TYR A 73 52.61 -2.57 65.02
N ASP A 74 52.97 -1.66 64.12
CA ASP A 74 52.07 -0.63 63.58
C ASP A 74 52.19 -0.54 62.06
N VAL A 75 51.14 -0.02 61.43
CA VAL A 75 51.17 0.50 60.06
C VAL A 75 50.91 2.01 60.13
N TYR A 76 51.77 2.79 59.50
CA TYR A 76 51.67 4.25 59.54
C TYR A 76 50.58 4.79 58.61
N HIS A 77 49.86 5.81 59.05
CA HIS A 77 48.83 6.49 58.26
C HIS A 77 49.31 7.78 57.61
N ASN A 78 50.23 8.52 58.23
CA ASN A 78 50.67 9.81 57.70
C ASN A 78 52.19 10.04 57.76
N LYS A 79 52.95 9.20 58.49
CA LYS A 79 54.41 9.37 58.64
C LYS A 79 55.17 9.35 57.31
N PHE A 80 54.89 8.37 56.45
CA PHE A 80 55.66 8.14 55.21
C PHE A 80 54.81 8.22 53.95
N THR A 81 53.58 7.72 54.02
CA THR A 81 52.60 7.81 52.94
C THR A 81 51.35 8.46 53.50
N ARG A 82 50.98 9.63 52.98
CA ARG A 82 49.75 10.33 53.39
C ARG A 82 48.53 9.46 53.05
N GLY A 83 47.65 9.22 54.02
CA GLY A 83 46.50 8.31 53.86
C GLY A 83 46.85 6.83 54.02
N GLY A 84 48.09 6.51 54.43
CA GLY A 84 48.58 5.20 54.88
C GLY A 84 49.01 4.24 53.78
N PHE A 85 48.40 4.34 52.61
CA PHE A 85 48.66 3.44 51.49
C PHE A 85 48.65 4.19 50.15
N SER A 86 49.43 3.70 49.18
CA SER A 86 49.39 4.19 47.80
C SER A 86 49.66 3.09 46.77
N ILE A 87 49.27 3.35 45.51
CA ILE A 87 49.70 2.53 44.36
C ILE A 87 51.00 3.11 43.81
N ALA A 88 52.13 2.53 44.23
CA ALA A 88 53.46 2.96 43.82
C ALA A 88 53.89 2.25 42.54
N SER A 89 54.37 3.00 41.54
CA SER A 89 54.97 2.43 40.34
C SER A 89 56.47 2.21 40.55
N ARG A 90 56.93 0.96 40.51
CA ARG A 90 58.36 0.61 40.69
C ARG A 90 58.79 -0.51 39.74
N ASN A 91 60.11 -0.66 39.57
CA ASN A 91 60.73 -1.76 38.85
C ASN A 91 61.69 -2.51 39.79
N PHE A 92 61.34 -3.74 40.15
CA PHE A 92 62.16 -4.65 40.95
C PHE A 92 62.81 -5.76 40.10
N GLY A 93 63.02 -5.52 38.80
CA GLY A 93 63.66 -6.46 37.87
C GLY A 93 62.71 -7.15 36.89
N ASN A 94 61.39 -6.99 37.04
CA ASN A 94 60.36 -7.55 36.16
C ASN A 94 59.63 -6.49 35.32
N GLY A 95 60.30 -5.36 35.06
CA GLY A 95 59.68 -4.21 34.42
C GLY A 95 58.91 -3.33 35.40
N GLN A 96 58.47 -2.18 34.90
CA GLN A 96 57.72 -1.20 35.67
C GLN A 96 56.30 -1.70 35.91
N GLN A 97 55.89 -1.86 37.18
CA GLN A 97 54.51 -2.24 37.53
C GLN A 97 54.02 -1.54 38.80
N GLY A 98 52.70 -1.60 39.01
CA GLY A 98 52.04 -1.01 40.18
C GLY A 98 52.10 -1.94 41.40
N TYR A 99 52.38 -1.36 42.56
CA TYR A 99 52.44 -2.04 43.83
C TYR A 99 51.54 -1.36 44.84
N ALA A 100 50.76 -2.17 45.54
CA ALA A 100 50.11 -1.80 46.76
C ALA A 100 51.19 -1.58 47.83
N ASN A 101 51.42 -0.31 48.23
CA ASN A 101 52.53 0.09 49.08
C ASN A 101 52.08 0.74 50.40
N PHE A 102 52.58 0.20 51.52
CA PHE A 102 52.41 0.75 52.88
C PHE A 102 53.64 0.45 53.74
N GLN A 103 53.84 1.24 54.79
CA GLN A 103 55.00 1.16 55.69
C GLN A 103 54.58 0.99 57.15
N GLY A 104 55.47 0.40 57.94
CA GLY A 104 55.23 0.18 59.37
C GLY A 104 56.49 -0.27 60.10
N TRP A 105 56.31 -0.80 61.29
CA TRP A 105 57.37 -1.48 62.05
C TRP A 105 56.80 -2.72 62.74
N ALA A 106 57.64 -3.71 63.02
CA ALA A 106 57.20 -4.92 63.73
C ALA A 106 58.34 -5.58 64.51
N VAL A 107 58.02 -6.14 65.68
CA VAL A 107 58.97 -6.84 66.57
C VAL A 107 58.38 -8.10 67.18
N LEU A 108 59.26 -9.03 67.56
CA LEU A 108 58.95 -10.09 68.52
C LEU A 108 59.43 -9.66 69.91
N GLN A 109 58.57 -8.94 70.63
CA GLN A 109 58.90 -8.38 71.94
C GLN A 109 59.23 -9.50 72.93
N GLY A 110 60.41 -9.41 73.54
CA GLY A 110 60.96 -10.34 74.50
C GLY A 110 61.67 -11.54 73.88
N TYR A 111 61.59 -11.77 72.56
CA TYR A 111 62.19 -12.97 71.98
C TYR A 111 63.72 -12.92 71.90
N LYS A 112 64.28 -11.92 71.22
CA LYS A 112 65.73 -11.73 71.04
C LYS A 112 65.99 -10.32 70.52
N ARG A 113 67.19 -9.78 70.77
CA ARG A 113 67.64 -8.52 70.18
C ARG A 113 67.45 -8.52 68.67
N HIS A 114 66.82 -7.47 68.12
CA HIS A 114 66.69 -7.28 66.68
C HIS A 114 67.86 -6.43 66.15
N THR A 115 68.37 -6.82 64.99
CA THR A 115 69.46 -6.19 64.26
C THR A 115 69.14 -6.27 62.77
N SER A 116 69.82 -5.46 61.94
CA SER A 116 69.59 -5.47 60.50
C SER A 116 69.86 -6.79 59.79
N SER A 117 70.59 -7.72 60.41
CA SER A 117 70.94 -9.01 59.81
C SER A 117 70.09 -10.19 60.29
N ASN A 118 69.39 -10.08 61.42
CA ASN A 118 68.73 -11.24 62.04
C ASN A 118 67.22 -11.24 61.94
N ASN A 119 66.60 -10.15 61.46
CA ASN A 119 65.16 -9.98 61.43
C ASN A 119 64.64 -9.63 60.03
N ALA A 120 63.39 -10.01 59.74
CA ALA A 120 62.70 -9.67 58.51
C ALA A 120 61.17 -9.65 58.72
N THR A 121 60.47 -8.82 57.96
CA THR A 121 59.00 -8.74 57.94
C THR A 121 58.48 -9.17 56.57
N TYR A 122 57.39 -9.94 56.56
CA TYR A 122 56.71 -10.40 55.36
C TYR A 122 55.22 -10.08 55.45
N ILE A 123 54.62 -9.77 54.30
CA ILE A 123 53.17 -9.64 54.16
C ILE A 123 52.67 -10.84 53.37
N VAL A 124 51.71 -11.56 53.93
CA VAL A 124 51.05 -12.69 53.26
C VAL A 124 49.66 -12.25 52.84
N ALA A 125 49.30 -12.48 51.58
CA ALA A 125 47.97 -12.24 51.04
C ALA A 125 47.29 -13.57 50.72
N ARG A 126 46.04 -13.76 51.15
CA ARG A 126 45.23 -14.93 50.77
C ARG A 126 43.94 -14.51 50.09
N LYS A 127 43.66 -15.03 48.90
CA LYS A 127 42.47 -14.68 48.12
C LYS A 127 41.23 -15.25 48.80
N VAL A 128 40.26 -14.38 49.12
CA VAL A 128 39.00 -14.76 49.78
C VAL A 128 37.77 -14.42 48.95
N ILE A 129 37.89 -13.48 48.01
CA ILE A 129 36.81 -13.10 47.09
C ILE A 129 37.34 -13.08 45.67
N GLY A 130 36.57 -13.65 44.74
CA GLY A 130 36.84 -13.63 43.31
C GLY A 130 36.09 -14.74 42.58
N THR A 131 36.16 -14.73 41.26
CA THR A 131 35.51 -15.73 40.39
C THR A 131 36.41 -16.95 40.14
N SER A 132 37.69 -16.89 40.51
CA SER A 132 38.65 -17.98 40.34
C SER A 132 39.77 -17.93 41.39
N GLY A 133 40.46 -19.05 41.61
CA GLY A 133 41.66 -19.09 42.46
C GLY A 133 41.44 -18.76 43.94
N LEU A 134 40.24 -19.03 44.48
CA LEU A 134 39.93 -18.84 45.90
C LEU A 134 40.87 -19.69 46.77
N GLY A 135 41.34 -19.12 47.88
CA GLY A 135 42.30 -19.77 48.78
C GLY A 135 43.77 -19.60 48.40
N THR A 136 44.07 -19.08 47.20
CA THR A 136 45.46 -18.83 46.77
C THR A 136 46.22 -17.97 47.79
N VAL A 137 47.42 -18.38 48.17
CA VAL A 137 48.31 -17.68 49.10
C VAL A 137 49.51 -17.10 48.35
N LYS A 138 49.87 -15.86 48.68
CA LYS A 138 51.02 -15.14 48.13
C LYS A 138 51.82 -14.53 49.28
N ILE A 139 53.14 -14.68 49.29
CA ILE A 139 54.02 -14.20 50.37
C ILE A 139 54.99 -13.20 49.79
N TYR A 140 55.10 -12.03 50.43
CA TYR A 140 55.95 -10.93 49.97
C TYR A 140 56.89 -10.49 51.08
N ARG A 141 58.20 -10.49 50.83
CA ARG A 141 59.18 -9.94 51.77
C ARG A 141 59.17 -8.41 51.67
N ALA A 142 59.00 -7.74 52.80
CA ALA A 142 59.10 -6.28 52.88
C ALA A 142 60.56 -5.83 52.96
N ASP A 143 60.86 -4.65 52.43
CA ASP A 143 62.17 -4.03 52.55
C ASP A 143 62.35 -3.45 53.96
N SER A 144 63.56 -3.53 54.53
CA SER A 144 63.89 -2.76 55.74
C SER A 144 63.73 -1.27 55.44
N TYR A 145 63.21 -0.50 56.39
CA TYR A 145 62.86 0.90 56.14
C TYR A 145 63.11 1.82 57.34
N GLY A 146 63.62 3.03 57.05
CA GLY A 146 63.72 4.14 58.00
C GLY A 146 64.74 3.98 59.13
N ASN A 147 65.52 2.90 59.18
CA ASN A 147 66.44 2.57 60.29
C ASN A 147 65.75 2.74 61.67
N LEU A 148 64.50 2.32 61.76
CA LEU A 148 63.65 2.55 62.92
C LEU A 148 64.08 1.64 64.07
N SER A 149 64.11 2.20 65.29
CA SER A 149 64.31 1.45 66.54
C SER A 149 63.10 1.63 67.45
N ALA A 150 62.52 0.52 67.91
CA ALA A 150 61.41 0.52 68.87
C ALA A 150 61.90 0.35 70.32
N SER A 151 63.21 0.40 70.55
CA SER A 151 63.83 0.06 71.85
C SER A 151 63.32 0.95 72.99
N GLU A 152 63.41 2.27 72.82
CA GLU A 152 63.02 3.28 73.82
C GLU A 152 61.51 3.27 74.10
N ASP A 153 60.70 3.10 73.03
CA ASP A 153 59.23 3.09 73.13
C ASP A 153 58.69 1.84 73.86
N LEU A 154 59.41 0.72 73.81
CA LEU A 154 59.04 -0.56 74.43
C LEU A 154 59.76 -0.83 75.75
N GLU A 155 60.56 0.12 76.20
CA GLU A 155 61.33 0.05 77.42
C GLU A 155 60.43 0.17 78.66
N TYR A 156 60.58 -0.78 79.59
CA TYR A 156 60.00 -0.66 80.91
C TYR A 156 60.81 0.35 81.74
N ASN A 157 60.09 1.26 82.39
CA ASN A 157 60.66 2.30 83.26
C ASN A 157 61.66 3.22 82.55
N ASN A 158 61.35 3.65 81.31
CA ASN A 158 62.17 4.62 80.57
C ASN A 158 62.36 5.93 81.37
N LEU A 159 63.63 6.30 81.61
CA LEU A 159 64.07 7.48 82.38
C LEU A 159 64.72 8.56 81.49
N GLY A 160 64.68 8.43 80.16
CA GLY A 160 65.34 9.34 79.22
C GLY A 160 66.37 8.61 78.36
N SER A 161 67.50 9.26 78.07
CA SER A 161 68.47 8.73 77.09
C SER A 161 69.15 7.43 77.53
N GLY A 162 69.00 6.37 76.73
CA GLY A 162 69.63 5.08 76.92
C GLY A 162 68.69 4.04 77.52
N ILE A 163 69.04 2.76 77.39
CA ILE A 163 68.15 1.66 77.80
C ILE A 163 68.40 1.29 79.26
N TYR A 164 67.41 1.51 80.12
CA TYR A 164 67.38 1.07 81.50
C TYR A 164 67.47 -0.46 81.59
N ASN A 165 68.34 -1.02 82.44
CA ASN A 165 68.48 -2.46 82.66
C ASN A 165 68.57 -3.27 81.34
N GLU A 166 69.47 -2.90 80.44
CA GLU A 166 69.59 -3.54 79.11
C GLU A 166 69.97 -5.02 79.21
N CYS A 167 69.32 -5.86 78.39
CA CYS A 167 69.64 -7.27 78.26
C CYS A 167 71.02 -7.51 77.61
N PRO A 168 71.73 -8.60 78.00
CA PRO A 168 72.84 -9.12 77.21
C PRO A 168 72.44 -9.39 75.74
N ALA A 169 73.38 -9.23 74.82
CA ALA A 169 73.09 -9.28 73.38
C ALA A 169 72.58 -10.65 72.87
N ASP A 170 72.93 -11.73 73.55
CA ASP A 170 72.52 -13.12 73.26
C ASP A 170 71.26 -13.55 74.04
N ALA A 171 70.70 -12.67 74.88
CA ALA A 171 69.53 -12.97 75.67
C ALA A 171 68.32 -13.29 74.79
N VAL A 172 67.60 -14.34 75.18
CA VAL A 172 66.36 -14.78 74.54
C VAL A 172 65.24 -14.94 75.55
N LYS A 173 63.99 -14.71 75.11
CA LYS A 173 62.76 -14.93 75.89
C LYS A 173 62.76 -14.22 77.25
N LYS A 174 63.00 -12.92 77.23
CA LYS A 174 63.06 -12.05 78.40
C LYS A 174 61.83 -11.18 78.52
N ASP A 175 61.39 -10.98 79.75
CA ASP A 175 60.34 -10.03 80.10
C ASP A 175 60.98 -8.68 80.48
N ASN A 176 60.51 -7.60 79.88
CA ASN A 176 61.10 -6.28 80.05
C ASN A 176 60.89 -5.67 81.45
N GLN A 177 59.85 -6.11 82.18
CA GLN A 177 59.58 -5.67 83.55
C GLN A 177 60.34 -6.52 84.58
N LEU A 178 60.41 -7.84 84.36
CA LEU A 178 60.97 -8.78 85.35
C LEU A 178 62.44 -9.13 85.14
N ASP A 179 62.96 -9.05 83.91
CA ASP A 179 64.33 -9.45 83.59
C ASP A 179 65.20 -8.24 83.19
N CYS A 180 65.01 -7.72 81.97
CA CYS A 180 65.84 -6.71 81.33
C CYS A 180 65.17 -6.16 80.07
N ASN A 181 65.50 -4.93 79.67
CA ASN A 181 65.00 -4.30 78.45
C ASN A 181 65.83 -4.72 77.23
N MET A 182 65.14 -5.09 76.14
CA MET A 182 65.77 -5.65 74.95
C MET A 182 65.84 -4.63 73.82
N ARG A 183 66.91 -4.67 73.01
CA ARG A 183 67.06 -3.82 71.82
C ARG A 183 66.25 -4.33 70.63
N TYR A 184 65.52 -3.41 69.99
CA TYR A 184 64.70 -3.64 68.81
C TYR A 184 65.11 -2.69 67.68
N ASP A 185 66.30 -2.90 67.11
CA ASP A 185 66.88 -2.07 66.05
C ASP A 185 66.56 -2.63 64.65
N ASP A 186 66.48 -1.74 63.65
CA ASP A 186 66.11 -2.03 62.25
C ASP A 186 64.80 -2.82 62.11
N VAL A 187 63.73 -2.29 62.72
CA VAL A 187 62.43 -2.96 62.82
C VAL A 187 61.37 -2.43 61.86
N GLY A 188 61.71 -1.37 61.12
CA GLY A 188 60.86 -0.76 60.11
C GLY A 188 60.75 -1.61 58.85
N PHE A 189 59.57 -1.62 58.24
CA PHE A 189 59.30 -2.34 57.00
C PHE A 189 58.58 -1.47 55.97
N ASN A 190 58.83 -1.76 54.70
CA ASN A 190 58.17 -1.14 53.54
C ASN A 190 57.67 -2.24 52.61
N ALA A 191 56.34 -2.42 52.56
CA ALA A 191 55.71 -3.53 51.86
C ALA A 191 55.33 -3.14 50.43
N TYR A 192 55.66 -3.99 49.45
CA TYR A 192 55.28 -3.82 48.04
C TYR A 192 54.54 -5.08 47.56
N LEU A 193 53.23 -4.97 47.42
CA LEU A 193 52.37 -6.06 46.95
C LEU A 193 52.04 -5.84 45.46
N PRO A 194 52.52 -6.68 44.52
CA PRO A 194 52.30 -6.47 43.09
C PRO A 194 50.80 -6.54 42.76
N VAL A 195 50.26 -5.44 42.26
CA VAL A 195 48.81 -5.32 42.00
C VAL A 195 48.39 -6.22 40.85
N ASN A 196 49.20 -6.30 39.79
CA ASN A 196 48.94 -7.17 38.64
C ASN A 196 48.96 -8.66 38.97
N GLU A 197 49.70 -9.07 39.99
CA GLU A 197 49.72 -10.46 40.44
C GLU A 197 48.48 -10.79 41.27
N LEU A 198 48.08 -9.88 42.15
CA LEU A 198 46.90 -10.07 43.00
C LEU A 198 45.59 -9.87 42.23
N PHE A 199 45.60 -9.03 41.19
CA PHE A 199 44.44 -8.69 40.38
C PHE A 199 44.76 -8.79 38.88
N PRO A 200 45.06 -9.99 38.36
CA PRO A 200 45.51 -10.19 36.98
C PRO A 200 44.40 -9.98 35.94
N ASN A 201 43.15 -10.20 36.34
CA ASN A 201 41.98 -9.97 35.48
C ASN A 201 41.36 -8.59 35.79
N PRO A 202 41.52 -7.58 34.91
CA PRO A 202 40.98 -6.24 35.16
C PRO A 202 39.45 -6.18 35.16
N ASN A 203 38.78 -7.25 34.72
CA ASN A 203 37.33 -7.34 34.69
C ASN A 203 36.75 -8.04 35.95
N GLU A 204 37.57 -8.75 36.73
CA GLU A 204 37.15 -9.49 37.93
C GLU A 204 37.32 -8.63 39.18
N SER A 205 36.26 -8.46 39.97
CA SER A 205 36.39 -7.96 41.35
C SER A 205 36.94 -9.07 42.24
N ALA A 206 37.94 -8.77 43.05
CA ALA A 206 38.56 -9.75 43.94
C ALA A 206 39.04 -9.09 45.23
N SER A 207 39.24 -9.90 46.28
CA SER A 207 39.76 -9.42 47.56
C SER A 207 40.68 -10.42 48.24
N TRP A 208 41.68 -9.91 48.93
CA TRP A 208 42.73 -10.66 49.60
C TRP A 208 42.84 -10.23 51.06
N VAL A 209 42.75 -11.17 51.99
CA VAL A 209 43.06 -10.88 53.40
C VAL A 209 44.56 -10.87 53.61
N LEU A 210 45.05 -9.94 54.43
CA LEU A 210 46.48 -9.76 54.67
C LEU A 210 46.90 -10.24 56.06
N PHE A 211 48.10 -10.80 56.15
CA PHE A 211 48.75 -11.19 57.40
C PHE A 211 50.13 -10.56 57.47
N LEU A 212 50.57 -10.23 58.69
CA LEU A 212 51.94 -9.82 58.98
C LEU A 212 52.69 -11.01 59.57
N VAL A 213 53.86 -11.30 59.02
CA VAL A 213 54.75 -12.36 59.50
C VAL A 213 56.10 -11.74 59.86
N LYS A 214 56.56 -11.98 61.09
CA LYS A 214 57.87 -11.54 61.55
C LYS A 214 58.77 -12.74 61.74
N ARG A 215 59.96 -12.67 61.15
CA ARG A 215 61.06 -13.61 61.38
C ARG A 215 62.14 -12.93 62.23
N VAL A 216 62.61 -13.61 63.27
CA VAL A 216 63.84 -13.28 64.00
C VAL A 216 64.63 -14.57 64.18
N ASP A 217 65.83 -14.65 63.60
CA ASP A 217 66.56 -15.92 63.40
C ASP A 217 65.62 -17.01 62.83
N ASN A 218 65.41 -18.11 63.56
CA ASN A 218 64.57 -19.24 63.16
C ASN A 218 63.12 -19.14 63.67
N GLN A 219 62.78 -18.09 64.42
CA GLN A 219 61.44 -17.88 64.96
C GLN A 219 60.61 -17.09 63.96
N ILE A 220 59.60 -17.74 63.39
CA ILE A 220 58.64 -17.17 62.45
C ILE A 220 57.30 -17.11 63.16
N VAL A 221 56.70 -15.93 63.24
CA VAL A 221 55.43 -15.70 63.94
C VAL A 221 54.53 -14.87 63.04
N TRP A 222 53.27 -15.26 62.94
CA TRP A 222 52.28 -14.57 62.10
C TRP A 222 51.13 -14.01 62.92
N THR A 223 50.49 -12.97 62.38
CA THR A 223 49.24 -12.42 62.89
C THR A 223 48.37 -11.91 61.73
N PRO A 224 47.02 -11.93 61.84
CA PRO A 224 46.16 -11.16 60.95
C PRO A 224 46.59 -9.69 60.96
N LEU A 225 46.84 -9.11 59.80
CA LEU A 225 47.12 -7.69 59.72
C LEU A 225 45.82 -6.95 60.05
N ILE A 226 45.83 -6.09 61.04
CA ILE A 226 44.71 -5.23 61.43
C ILE A 226 45.22 -3.80 61.31
N LEU A 227 44.53 -3.01 60.51
CA LEU A 227 44.87 -1.61 60.27
C LEU A 227 44.16 -0.74 61.32
N PRO A 228 44.88 0.18 61.96
CA PRO A 228 44.28 1.11 62.92
C PRO A 228 43.60 2.32 62.25
N PHE A 229 43.46 2.33 60.93
CA PHE A 229 42.91 3.46 60.16
C PHE A 229 42.14 2.96 58.93
N GLN A 230 41.23 3.79 58.45
CA GLN A 230 40.59 3.63 57.13
C GLN A 230 41.45 4.33 56.08
N PHE A 231 41.79 3.65 55.00
CA PHE A 231 42.58 4.23 53.89
C PHE A 231 41.69 4.63 52.72
N ASP A 232 42.10 5.67 52.01
CA ASP A 232 41.40 6.13 50.80
C ASP A 232 41.54 5.14 49.65
N ASN A 233 40.47 5.01 48.86
CA ASN A 233 40.49 4.19 47.64
C ASN A 233 41.42 4.80 46.59
N SER A 234 42.26 3.96 45.98
CA SER A 234 43.14 4.35 44.88
C SER A 234 42.59 3.89 43.53
N GLN A 235 42.43 4.78 42.56
CA GLN A 235 42.00 4.42 41.20
C GLN A 235 43.03 3.47 40.55
N TYR A 236 42.53 2.41 39.91
CA TYR A 236 43.38 1.43 39.24
C TYR A 236 42.63 0.75 38.08
N SER A 237 43.22 0.77 36.88
CA SER A 237 42.63 0.12 35.70
C SER A 237 41.18 0.57 35.44
N LYS A 238 40.20 -0.36 35.42
CA LYS A 238 38.77 -0.10 35.20
C LYS A 238 37.98 0.08 36.50
N GLY A 239 38.66 0.35 37.60
CA GLY A 239 38.08 0.31 38.92
C GLY A 239 38.94 1.01 39.97
N TYR A 240 38.86 0.54 41.20
CA TYR A 240 39.65 1.04 42.31
C TYR A 240 40.15 -0.09 43.19
N ILE A 241 41.25 0.19 43.88
CA ILE A 241 41.84 -0.65 44.92
C ILE A 241 41.58 0.00 46.27
N SER A 242 41.18 -0.80 47.24
CA SER A 242 41.04 -0.40 48.63
C SER A 242 41.84 -1.33 49.55
N LEU A 243 42.31 -0.79 50.66
CA LEU A 243 42.99 -1.54 51.72
C LEU A 243 42.36 -1.10 53.04
N ASP A 244 41.55 -1.96 53.64
CA ASP A 244 40.74 -1.58 54.80
C ASP A 244 40.53 -2.76 55.75
N SER A 245 40.42 -2.48 57.05
CA SER A 245 40.19 -3.46 58.12
C SER A 245 38.74 -3.52 58.61
N GLY A 246 37.81 -2.91 57.88
CA GLY A 246 36.39 -2.88 58.19
C GLY A 246 36.00 -1.88 59.28
N ILE A 247 35.28 -2.39 60.30
CA ILE A 247 34.62 -1.62 61.38
C ILE A 247 35.53 -0.54 61.96
N ASP A 248 34.90 0.59 62.33
CA ASP A 248 35.46 1.78 62.97
C ASP A 248 36.74 1.50 63.80
N PRO A 249 37.94 1.73 63.23
CA PRO A 249 39.21 1.43 63.89
C PRO A 249 39.52 2.42 65.03
N SER A 250 38.59 3.33 65.33
CA SER A 250 38.74 4.26 66.47
C SER A 250 38.63 3.58 67.83
N TRP A 251 38.27 2.30 67.94
CA TRP A 251 38.24 1.60 69.23
C TRP A 251 39.52 0.80 69.49
N LEU A 252 40.15 1.11 70.61
CA LEU A 252 41.37 0.46 71.10
C LEU A 252 41.06 -0.24 72.41
N LYS A 253 41.46 -1.51 72.55
CA LYS A 253 41.30 -2.26 73.79
C LYS A 253 42.60 -2.19 74.59
N MET A 254 42.54 -1.67 75.82
CA MET A 254 43.69 -1.73 76.72
C MET A 254 43.97 -3.19 77.11
N ILE A 255 45.15 -3.71 76.80
CA ILE A 255 45.51 -5.12 77.02
C ILE A 255 46.62 -5.33 78.04
N ALA A 256 47.20 -4.25 78.57
CA ALA A 256 48.19 -4.30 79.63
C ALA A 256 47.64 -3.69 80.92
N ASP A 257 48.18 -4.13 82.05
CA ASP A 257 47.93 -3.57 83.36
C ASP A 257 48.96 -2.47 83.68
N SER A 258 48.65 -1.64 84.69
CA SER A 258 49.56 -0.62 85.20
C SER A 258 50.11 0.36 84.13
N VAL A 259 49.37 0.59 83.05
CA VAL A 259 49.75 1.53 81.99
C VAL A 259 49.38 2.94 82.40
N ILE A 260 50.37 3.82 82.55
CA ILE A 260 50.16 5.20 83.01
C ILE A 260 49.41 6.01 81.94
N ARG A 261 48.40 6.77 82.36
CA ARG A 261 47.65 7.72 81.52
C ARG A 261 48.45 9.00 81.33
N ARG A 262 49.20 9.12 80.23
CA ARG A 262 50.10 10.27 79.97
C ARG A 262 49.37 11.48 79.39
N LEU A 263 49.87 12.69 79.65
CA LEU A 263 49.30 13.95 79.13
C LEU A 263 49.69 14.22 77.68
N TYR A 264 50.86 13.77 77.26
CA TYR A 264 51.36 13.85 75.88
C TYR A 264 52.18 12.58 75.55
N PRO A 265 52.42 12.27 74.26
CA PRO A 265 53.19 11.10 73.85
C PRO A 265 54.56 11.05 74.52
N ARG A 266 54.99 9.87 75.00
CA ARG A 266 56.33 9.65 75.58
C ARG A 266 56.70 10.55 76.79
N GLN A 267 55.73 11.15 77.47
CA GLN A 267 55.99 11.91 78.71
C GLN A 267 56.78 11.06 79.72
N PRO A 268 57.89 11.52 80.30
CA PRO A 268 58.64 10.76 81.32
C PRO A 268 57.83 10.40 82.57
N VAL A 269 58.13 9.25 83.19
CA VAL A 269 57.36 8.68 84.33
C VAL A 269 57.48 9.52 85.62
N ASP A 270 58.61 10.19 85.85
CA ASP A 270 58.93 10.98 87.04
C ASP A 270 58.09 12.28 87.18
N THR A 271 57.29 12.63 86.16
CA THR A 271 56.49 13.86 86.11
C THR A 271 54.99 13.66 86.34
N ILE A 272 54.53 12.45 86.70
CA ILE A 272 53.10 12.09 86.69
C ILE A 272 52.61 11.56 88.04
N ALA A 273 51.44 12.03 88.50
CA ALA A 273 50.69 11.38 89.59
C ALA A 273 50.11 10.03 89.08
N THR A 274 50.48 8.91 89.70
CA THR A 274 50.18 7.54 89.23
C THR A 274 48.69 7.28 89.00
N LYS A 275 48.26 7.45 87.75
CA LYS A 275 46.92 7.13 87.23
C LYS A 275 47.06 6.13 86.09
N TYR A 276 46.30 5.04 86.11
CA TYR A 276 46.45 3.93 85.18
C TYR A 276 45.23 3.72 84.29
N PHE A 277 45.41 3.33 83.03
CA PHE A 277 44.29 2.85 82.22
C PHE A 277 43.65 1.62 82.86
N THR A 278 42.33 1.48 82.67
CA THR A 278 41.58 0.31 83.13
C THR A 278 41.85 -0.86 82.17
N PRO A 279 42.39 -2.00 82.64
CA PRO A 279 42.63 -3.16 81.79
C PRO A 279 41.36 -3.66 81.12
N TYR A 280 41.47 -4.11 79.87
CA TYR A 280 40.41 -4.65 79.01
C TYR A 280 39.28 -3.68 78.62
N GLN A 281 39.35 -2.41 79.06
CA GLN A 281 38.40 -1.38 78.65
C GLN A 281 38.66 -0.93 77.21
N LEU A 282 37.57 -0.61 76.50
CA LEU A 282 37.60 0.00 75.19
C LEU A 282 37.73 1.51 75.32
N TYR A 283 38.68 2.08 74.60
CA TYR A 283 38.94 3.51 74.55
C TYR A 283 38.82 3.99 73.11
N ARG A 284 38.17 5.13 72.92
CA ARG A 284 38.05 5.76 71.60
C ARG A 284 39.31 6.58 71.31
N SER A 285 40.05 6.19 70.28
CA SER A 285 41.15 6.95 69.68
C SER A 285 40.61 8.27 69.13
N LEU A 286 41.21 9.37 69.56
CA LEU A 286 40.89 10.73 69.12
C LEU A 286 41.97 11.31 68.23
N THR A 287 43.23 10.92 68.47
CA THR A 287 44.41 11.41 67.76
C THR A 287 45.55 10.41 67.88
N VAL A 288 46.53 10.52 67.01
CA VAL A 288 47.71 9.64 66.97
C VAL A 288 48.99 10.47 66.82
N ASP A 289 50.07 9.96 67.39
CA ASP A 289 51.41 10.48 67.20
C ASP A 289 52.26 9.39 66.52
N GLU A 290 52.72 9.70 65.30
CA GLU A 290 53.58 8.85 64.47
C GLU A 290 55.00 9.46 64.33
N SER A 291 55.38 10.42 65.17
CA SER A 291 56.65 11.15 65.02
C SER A 291 57.87 10.24 65.17
N GLU A 292 57.84 9.29 66.12
CA GLU A 292 58.88 8.27 66.34
C GLU A 292 58.46 6.87 65.85
N THR A 293 59.19 5.81 66.21
CA THR A 293 58.92 4.45 65.72
C THR A 293 57.56 3.93 66.17
N ALA A 294 57.31 3.78 67.47
CA ALA A 294 56.03 3.26 67.92
C ALA A 294 54.94 4.34 67.89
N ILE A 295 53.74 3.98 67.43
CA ILE A 295 52.60 4.90 67.45
C ILE A 295 52.09 5.03 68.88
N TRP A 296 51.86 6.28 69.28
CA TRP A 296 51.15 6.59 70.52
C TRP A 296 49.73 7.04 70.20
N TYR A 297 48.77 6.47 70.91
CA TYR A 297 47.35 6.76 70.73
C TYR A 297 46.87 7.68 71.84
N GLY A 298 46.33 8.83 71.44
CA GLY A 298 45.61 9.74 72.30
C GLY A 298 44.15 9.32 72.34
N VAL A 299 43.70 8.80 73.48
CA VAL A 299 42.37 8.22 73.65
C VAL A 299 41.52 9.03 74.62
N GLN A 300 40.21 8.98 74.43
CA GLN A 300 39.23 9.54 75.34
C GLN A 300 39.14 8.70 76.61
N THR A 301 39.48 9.27 77.77
CA THR A 301 39.44 8.54 79.05
C THR A 301 38.27 8.99 79.93
N PRO A 302 37.24 8.13 80.12
CA PRO A 302 36.12 8.43 81.03
C PRO A 302 36.57 8.73 82.47
N GLU A 303 37.67 8.10 82.90
CA GLU A 303 38.25 8.24 84.25
C GLU A 303 38.83 9.63 84.53
N ASP A 304 39.10 10.42 83.48
CA ASP A 304 39.60 11.79 83.57
C ASP A 304 38.63 12.79 82.92
N GLY A 305 37.32 12.54 83.00
CA GLY A 305 36.32 13.49 82.49
C GLY A 305 36.30 13.62 80.96
N ASN A 306 36.64 12.54 80.25
CA ASN A 306 36.77 12.47 78.79
C ASN A 306 37.94 13.29 78.19
N GLU A 307 38.92 13.66 79.01
CA GLU A 307 40.18 14.23 78.55
C GLU A 307 40.96 13.25 77.66
N THR A 308 41.87 13.79 76.84
CA THR A 308 42.77 12.98 76.01
C THR A 308 43.96 12.50 76.85
N ARG A 309 44.20 11.20 76.89
CA ARG A 309 45.38 10.59 77.51
C ARG A 309 46.08 9.65 76.55
N TRP A 310 47.39 9.57 76.67
CA TRP A 310 48.25 8.88 75.72
C TRP A 310 48.78 7.56 76.26
N GLY A 311 48.81 6.55 75.39
CA GLY A 311 49.44 5.27 75.63
C GLY A 311 50.11 4.73 74.37
N ASN A 312 51.15 3.90 74.56
CA ASN A 312 51.89 3.28 73.47
C ASN A 312 51.07 2.13 72.83
N THR A 313 51.21 1.93 71.52
CA THR A 313 50.57 0.84 70.76
C THR A 313 50.73 -0.55 71.39
N ALA A 314 51.84 -0.81 72.08
CA ALA A 314 52.14 -2.13 72.66
C ALA A 314 51.13 -2.54 73.74
N TYR A 315 50.45 -1.55 74.32
CA TYR A 315 49.45 -1.73 75.36
C TYR A 315 48.02 -1.73 74.83
N PHE A 316 47.82 -1.43 73.55
CA PHE A 316 46.51 -1.42 72.90
C PHE A 316 46.40 -2.53 71.86
N ASP A 317 45.31 -3.28 71.90
CA ASP A 317 44.89 -4.16 70.82
C ASP A 317 43.84 -3.47 69.94
N PHE A 318 43.90 -3.74 68.64
CA PHE A 318 43.00 -3.13 67.67
C PHE A 318 41.74 -3.99 67.55
N THR A 319 40.56 -3.41 67.76
CA THR A 319 39.28 -4.15 67.66
C THR A 319 38.75 -4.29 66.23
N GLY A 320 39.52 -3.84 65.24
CA GLY A 320 39.18 -3.94 63.82
C GLY A 320 39.23 -5.39 63.30
N LYS A 321 38.80 -5.59 62.06
CA LYS A 321 38.91 -6.89 61.39
C LYS A 321 40.23 -6.99 60.62
N GLN A 322 40.50 -8.19 60.12
CA GLN A 322 41.66 -8.42 59.27
C GLN A 322 41.61 -7.53 58.01
N ALA A 323 42.74 -6.96 57.65
CA ALA A 323 42.89 -6.08 56.50
C ALA A 323 42.55 -6.82 55.21
N LEU A 324 41.71 -6.20 54.38
CA LEU A 324 41.27 -6.68 53.09
C LEU A 324 41.79 -5.76 51.98
N LEU A 325 42.72 -6.27 51.17
CA LEU A 325 43.15 -5.62 49.94
C LEU A 325 42.19 -6.03 48.81
N SER A 326 41.43 -5.09 48.29
CA SER A 326 40.31 -5.33 47.39
C SER A 326 40.47 -4.59 46.07
N TYR A 327 40.13 -5.22 44.94
CA TYR A 327 39.89 -4.56 43.67
C TYR A 327 38.41 -4.68 43.31
N ARG A 328 37.80 -3.56 42.89
CA ARG A 328 36.40 -3.51 42.47
C ARG A 328 36.34 -3.01 41.03
N SER A 329 35.89 -3.88 40.14
CA SER A 329 35.79 -3.65 38.70
C SER A 329 34.43 -3.06 38.31
N ASN A 330 34.45 -1.99 37.51
CA ASN A 330 33.24 -1.42 36.88
C ASN A 330 32.90 -2.09 35.54
N TYR A 331 33.52 -3.22 35.23
CA TYR A 331 33.31 -3.92 33.96
C TYR A 331 31.84 -4.32 33.75
N ARG A 332 31.31 -3.96 32.57
CA ARG A 332 30.07 -4.47 32.03
C ARG A 332 30.39 -5.41 30.87
N PRO A 333 29.90 -6.66 30.90
CA PRO A 333 30.16 -7.60 29.82
C PRO A 333 29.44 -7.17 28.54
N PRO A 334 29.99 -7.45 27.35
CA PRO A 334 29.23 -7.35 26.11
C PRO A 334 28.09 -8.38 26.10
N ALA A 335 27.07 -8.11 25.28
CA ALA A 335 26.03 -9.10 25.02
C ALA A 335 26.65 -10.36 24.39
N ASN A 336 26.15 -11.53 24.79
CA ASN A 336 26.60 -12.82 24.25
C ASN A 336 25.66 -13.30 23.12
N SER A 337 25.76 -14.57 22.73
CA SER A 337 24.96 -15.18 21.67
C SER A 337 23.43 -15.18 21.91
N SER A 338 22.96 -14.71 23.06
CA SER A 338 21.53 -14.50 23.32
C SER A 338 20.96 -13.24 22.66
N CYS A 339 21.78 -12.39 22.02
CA CYS A 339 21.27 -11.25 21.26
C CYS A 339 20.69 -11.68 19.90
N PRO A 340 19.40 -11.44 19.62
CA PRO A 340 18.80 -11.82 18.36
C PRO A 340 19.26 -10.90 17.22
N ALA A 341 19.45 -11.49 16.03
CA ALA A 341 19.65 -10.73 14.80
C ALA A 341 18.34 -10.04 14.37
N PRO A 342 18.40 -8.82 13.80
CA PRO A 342 17.22 -8.10 13.36
C PRO A 342 16.56 -8.77 12.16
N VAL A 343 15.23 -8.84 12.17
CA VAL A 343 14.41 -9.33 11.07
C VAL A 343 14.09 -8.19 10.11
N LEU A 344 14.73 -8.18 8.93
CA LEU A 344 14.62 -7.12 7.91
C LEU A 344 14.04 -7.67 6.59
N PRO A 345 12.71 -7.88 6.51
CA PRO A 345 12.08 -8.43 5.31
C PRO A 345 12.05 -7.41 4.17
N ALA A 346 11.91 -7.90 2.93
CA ALA A 346 11.63 -7.04 1.79
C ALA A 346 10.25 -6.35 1.92
N ASP A 347 10.09 -5.21 1.24
CA ASP A 347 8.84 -4.47 1.24
C ASP A 347 7.65 -5.32 0.79
N ARG A 348 6.53 -5.13 1.48
CA ARG A 348 5.29 -5.89 1.32
C ARG A 348 4.45 -5.43 0.15
N TYR A 349 4.71 -4.23 -0.35
CA TYR A 349 3.96 -3.65 -1.45
C TYR A 349 4.88 -3.02 -2.49
N SER A 350 4.76 -3.49 -3.72
CA SER A 350 5.36 -2.83 -4.88
C SER A 350 4.34 -1.88 -5.49
N TYR A 351 4.68 -0.60 -5.61
CA TYR A 351 3.78 0.41 -6.17
C TYR A 351 3.34 0.07 -7.60
N GLN A 352 2.03 0.18 -7.85
CA GLN A 352 1.37 -0.20 -9.10
C GLN A 352 0.77 1.02 -9.79
N VAL A 353 0.89 1.05 -11.11
CA VAL A 353 0.28 2.04 -12.00
C VAL A 353 -0.47 1.27 -13.09
N ASP A 354 -1.62 1.78 -13.53
CA ASP A 354 -2.41 1.14 -14.58
C ASP A 354 -3.37 2.16 -15.20
N LEU A 355 -3.26 2.37 -16.50
CA LEU A 355 -4.09 3.25 -17.29
C LEU A 355 -4.95 2.41 -18.23
N GLU A 356 -6.12 2.93 -18.58
CA GLU A 356 -7.08 2.21 -19.39
C GLU A 356 -7.86 3.16 -20.29
N VAL A 357 -8.11 2.73 -21.52
CA VAL A 357 -9.18 3.31 -22.34
C VAL A 357 -10.47 2.56 -22.00
N THR A 358 -11.37 3.22 -21.29
CA THR A 358 -12.62 2.62 -20.82
C THR A 358 -13.70 2.68 -21.89
N ARG A 359 -13.69 3.68 -22.77
CA ARG A 359 -14.69 3.81 -23.84
C ARG A 359 -14.18 4.56 -25.07
N ILE A 360 -14.66 4.17 -26.24
CA ILE A 360 -14.47 4.90 -27.51
C ILE A 360 -15.76 4.82 -28.33
N ASP A 361 -16.07 5.87 -29.09
CA ASP A 361 -17.16 5.87 -30.07
C ASP A 361 -16.72 6.14 -31.52
N GLY A 362 -17.53 5.67 -32.47
CA GLY A 362 -17.36 5.89 -33.89
C GLY A 362 -18.66 6.39 -34.49
N LYS A 363 -18.72 7.67 -34.86
CA LYS A 363 -19.92 8.28 -35.45
C LYS A 363 -19.89 8.21 -36.97
N THR A 364 -20.99 7.78 -37.58
CA THR A 364 -21.15 7.76 -39.04
C THR A 364 -21.28 9.17 -39.60
N VAL A 365 -20.50 9.50 -40.63
CA VAL A 365 -20.52 10.79 -41.36
C VAL A 365 -20.34 10.59 -42.87
N ASP A 366 -20.43 11.67 -43.66
CA ASP A 366 -20.05 11.65 -45.07
C ASP A 366 -18.56 11.34 -45.25
N LYS A 367 -18.21 10.61 -46.33
CA LYS A 367 -16.82 10.41 -46.72
C LYS A 367 -16.12 11.76 -46.95
N GLY A 368 -14.99 11.98 -46.27
CA GLY A 368 -14.23 13.23 -46.31
C GLY A 368 -14.76 14.35 -45.40
N ALA A 369 -15.78 14.08 -44.57
CA ALA A 369 -16.30 15.06 -43.62
C ALA A 369 -15.56 15.04 -42.28
N GLN A 370 -15.67 16.17 -41.56
CA GLN A 370 -15.27 16.26 -40.16
C GLN A 370 -16.15 15.34 -39.30
N THR A 371 -15.52 14.61 -38.40
CA THR A 371 -16.16 13.78 -37.39
C THR A 371 -15.52 14.03 -36.03
N GLN A 372 -16.21 13.57 -35.01
CA GLN A 372 -15.79 13.69 -33.63
C GLN A 372 -15.85 12.31 -32.97
N THR A 373 -14.74 11.91 -32.34
CA THR A 373 -14.64 10.68 -31.56
C THR A 373 -14.40 11.02 -30.10
N LYS A 374 -15.32 10.57 -29.24
CA LYS A 374 -15.21 10.65 -27.79
C LYS A 374 -14.47 9.41 -27.27
N VAL A 375 -13.49 9.65 -26.40
CA VAL A 375 -12.68 8.62 -25.74
C VAL A 375 -12.72 8.87 -24.24
N ASP A 376 -13.12 7.87 -23.46
CA ASP A 376 -13.03 7.93 -22.00
C ASP A 376 -11.81 7.10 -21.56
N VAL A 377 -10.99 7.69 -20.70
CA VAL A 377 -9.78 7.08 -20.13
C VAL A 377 -9.83 7.12 -18.61
N ARG A 378 -9.12 6.19 -17.96
CA ARG A 378 -9.07 6.07 -16.50
C ARG A 378 -7.69 5.65 -16.02
N ARG A 379 -7.32 6.08 -14.81
CA ARG A 379 -6.27 5.44 -14.02
C ARG A 379 -6.88 4.52 -12.97
N ASN A 380 -6.55 3.23 -13.01
CA ASN A 380 -7.06 2.28 -12.02
C ASN A 380 -6.48 2.55 -10.64
N SER A 381 -7.25 2.20 -9.60
CA SER A 381 -6.88 2.43 -8.21
C SER A 381 -6.48 1.13 -7.53
N PHE A 382 -5.35 1.18 -6.82
CA PHE A 382 -4.79 0.13 -5.97
C PHE A 382 -4.74 0.57 -4.50
N THR A 383 -5.56 1.57 -4.14
CA THR A 383 -5.60 2.16 -2.79
C THR A 383 -5.92 1.10 -1.74
N ASN A 384 -6.82 0.16 -2.03
CA ASN A 384 -7.22 -0.88 -1.06
C ASN A 384 -6.08 -1.84 -0.73
N GLU A 385 -5.33 -2.29 -1.74
CA GLU A 385 -4.15 -3.15 -1.60
C GLU A 385 -3.06 -2.43 -0.81
N ARG A 386 -2.84 -1.14 -1.10
CA ARG A 386 -1.90 -0.30 -0.34
C ARG A 386 -2.29 -0.13 1.12
N GLN A 387 -3.57 0.13 1.40
CA GLN A 387 -4.04 0.29 2.78
C GLN A 387 -3.90 -1.00 3.58
N LYS A 388 -4.16 -2.17 2.98
CA LYS A 388 -3.88 -3.47 3.61
C LYS A 388 -2.40 -3.63 3.96
N ALA A 389 -1.50 -3.25 3.06
CA ALA A 389 -0.06 -3.28 3.32
C ALA A 389 0.33 -2.31 4.45
N ARG A 390 -0.17 -1.07 4.44
CA ARG A 390 0.05 -0.07 5.51
C ARG A 390 -0.37 -0.61 6.87
N GLN A 391 -1.56 -1.21 6.95
CA GLN A 391 -2.07 -1.76 8.20
C GLN A 391 -1.20 -2.92 8.70
N ALA A 392 -0.75 -3.81 7.81
CA ALA A 392 0.16 -4.89 8.18
C ALA A 392 1.51 -4.37 8.70
N ILE A 393 2.11 -3.39 8.03
CA ILE A 393 3.38 -2.75 8.47
C ILE A 393 3.19 -2.07 9.83
N GLN A 394 2.10 -1.32 10.02
CA GLN A 394 1.81 -0.66 11.28
C GLN A 394 1.60 -1.65 12.43
N ASN A 395 0.94 -2.78 12.19
CA ASN A 395 0.76 -3.83 13.19
C ASN A 395 2.11 -4.41 13.66
N ASP A 396 3.07 -4.55 12.75
CA ASP A 396 4.42 -5.01 13.11
C ASP A 396 5.22 -3.99 13.91
N ILE A 397 5.10 -2.70 13.56
CA ILE A 397 5.67 -1.60 14.36
C ILE A 397 5.07 -1.62 15.77
N ASN A 398 3.75 -1.73 15.89
CA ASN A 398 3.06 -1.74 17.18
C ASN A 398 3.47 -2.95 18.03
N THR A 399 3.54 -4.13 17.43
CA THR A 399 3.95 -5.37 18.10
C THR A 399 5.37 -5.27 18.65
N ARG A 400 6.31 -4.76 17.85
CA ARG A 400 7.71 -4.59 18.26
C ARG A 400 7.89 -3.48 19.27
N SER A 401 7.18 -2.37 19.12
CA SER A 401 7.19 -1.27 20.08
C SER A 401 6.70 -1.72 21.46
N THR A 402 5.64 -2.55 21.48
CA THR A 402 5.11 -3.14 22.72
C THR A 402 6.15 -4.03 23.39
N LYS A 403 6.77 -4.95 22.63
CA LYS A 403 7.85 -5.81 23.13
C LYS A 403 9.03 -4.99 23.66
N LYS A 404 9.45 -3.95 22.93
CA LYS A 404 10.54 -3.05 23.32
C LYS A 404 10.23 -2.35 24.64
N ASN A 405 9.01 -1.82 24.80
CA ASN A 405 8.60 -1.16 26.03
C ASN A 405 8.56 -2.11 27.23
N THR A 406 8.13 -3.36 27.03
CA THR A 406 8.20 -4.41 28.06
C THR A 406 9.65 -4.66 28.49
N LEU A 407 10.57 -4.80 27.52
CA LEU A 407 11.99 -5.00 27.81
C LEU A 407 12.63 -3.79 28.53
N ILE A 408 12.24 -2.56 28.20
CA ILE A 408 12.71 -1.35 28.89
C ILE A 408 12.30 -1.38 30.38
N SER A 409 11.05 -1.77 30.67
CA SER A 409 10.57 -1.90 32.05
C SER A 409 11.30 -3.00 32.83
N GLN A 410 11.57 -4.14 32.17
CA GLN A 410 12.36 -5.23 32.74
C GLN A 410 13.81 -4.78 33.00
N LEU A 411 14.43 -4.05 32.07
CA LEU A 411 15.78 -3.51 32.21
C LEU A 411 15.89 -2.58 33.43
N ALA A 412 14.90 -1.71 33.65
CA ALA A 412 14.86 -0.86 34.84
C ALA A 412 14.83 -1.68 36.14
N THR A 413 14.07 -2.78 36.16
CA THR A 413 13.99 -3.70 37.30
C THR A 413 15.33 -4.41 37.53
N MET A 414 15.97 -4.89 36.46
CA MET A 414 17.30 -5.53 36.52
C MET A 414 18.37 -4.58 37.04
N ARG A 415 18.35 -3.30 36.66
CA ARG A 415 19.30 -2.28 37.16
C ARG A 415 19.09 -1.98 38.66
N ASN A 416 17.85 -1.99 39.13
CA ASN A 416 17.58 -1.90 40.57
C ASN A 416 18.12 -3.12 41.33
N GLN A 417 17.97 -4.32 40.77
CA GLN A 417 18.55 -5.55 41.33
C GLN A 417 20.09 -5.50 41.34
N GLU A 418 20.73 -5.03 40.26
CA GLU A 418 22.19 -4.82 40.19
C GLU A 418 22.67 -3.92 41.35
N THR A 419 21.95 -2.81 41.58
CA THR A 419 22.27 -1.86 42.65
C THR A 419 22.14 -2.50 44.03
N GLN A 420 21.08 -3.31 44.24
CA GLN A 420 20.88 -4.00 45.52
C GLN A 420 21.96 -5.05 45.77
N ILE A 421 22.27 -5.90 44.79
CA ILE A 421 23.32 -6.92 44.90
C ILE A 421 24.67 -6.27 45.20
N THR A 422 24.96 -5.12 44.61
CA THR A 422 26.21 -4.37 44.87
C THR A 422 26.29 -3.94 46.33
N LYS A 423 25.22 -3.40 46.91
CA LYS A 423 25.16 -3.02 48.34
C LYS A 423 25.30 -4.23 49.25
N ASP A 424 24.62 -5.33 48.93
CA ASP A 424 24.68 -6.55 49.73
C ASP A 424 26.09 -7.16 49.69
N LEU A 425 26.78 -7.08 48.54
CA LEU A 425 28.17 -7.51 48.39
C LEU A 425 29.13 -6.69 49.27
N GLU A 426 28.99 -5.37 49.26
CA GLU A 426 29.78 -4.48 50.13
C GLU A 426 29.53 -4.80 51.62
N ASN A 427 28.28 -5.04 52.01
CA ASN A 427 27.93 -5.43 53.37
C ASN A 427 28.54 -6.78 53.78
N ALA A 428 28.45 -7.80 52.92
CA ALA A 428 29.05 -9.11 53.17
C ALA A 428 30.58 -9.02 53.31
N GLN A 429 31.22 -8.18 52.48
CA GLN A 429 32.65 -7.89 52.55
C GLN A 429 33.05 -7.24 53.87
N ASN A 430 32.38 -6.15 54.25
CA ASN A 430 32.61 -5.47 55.52
C ASN A 430 32.35 -6.40 56.72
N ASN A 431 31.43 -7.36 56.55
CA ASN A 431 31.13 -8.36 57.56
C ASN A 431 32.12 -9.54 57.60
N HIS A 432 33.04 -9.66 56.64
CA HIS A 432 33.91 -10.81 56.44
C HIS A 432 33.14 -12.13 56.18
N ASP A 433 31.91 -12.03 55.69
CA ASP A 433 31.14 -13.16 55.20
C ASP A 433 31.54 -13.44 53.74
N PHE A 434 32.69 -14.09 53.58
CA PHE A 434 33.28 -14.34 52.27
C PHE A 434 32.46 -15.35 51.44
N GLU A 435 31.70 -16.23 52.07
CA GLU A 435 30.81 -17.17 51.37
C GLU A 435 29.64 -16.43 50.72
N SER A 436 28.95 -15.59 51.49
CA SER A 436 27.90 -14.72 50.95
C SER A 436 28.46 -13.75 49.90
N ALA A 437 29.64 -13.17 50.13
CA ALA A 437 30.26 -12.25 49.19
C ALA A 437 30.58 -12.91 47.83
N ASN A 438 31.09 -14.14 47.82
CA ASN A 438 31.35 -14.87 46.57
C ASN A 438 30.06 -15.24 45.85
N THR A 439 29.02 -15.63 46.59
CA THR A 439 27.69 -15.91 46.02
C THR A 439 27.10 -14.65 45.36
N LEU A 440 27.16 -13.51 46.04
CA LEU A 440 26.68 -12.22 45.53
C LEU A 440 27.49 -11.73 44.33
N LEU A 441 28.81 -11.96 44.30
CA LEU A 441 29.66 -11.60 43.17
C LEU A 441 29.29 -12.39 41.90
N ASN A 442 29.01 -13.69 42.03
CA ASN A 442 28.54 -14.51 40.92
C ASN A 442 27.14 -14.05 40.44
N ALA A 443 26.24 -13.75 41.38
CA ALA A 443 24.91 -13.21 41.07
C ALA A 443 25.00 -11.85 40.35
N LEU A 444 25.90 -10.97 40.77
CA LEU A 444 26.15 -9.67 40.12
C LEU A 444 26.64 -9.85 38.69
N THR A 445 27.57 -10.78 38.48
CA THR A 445 28.13 -11.08 37.15
C THR A 445 27.04 -11.60 36.21
N ALA A 446 26.21 -12.55 36.66
CA ALA A 446 25.08 -13.06 35.90
C ALA A 446 24.05 -11.95 35.58
N LYS A 447 23.73 -11.11 36.57
CA LYS A 447 22.78 -9.99 36.40
C LYS A 447 23.28 -8.96 35.38
N ARG A 448 24.58 -8.64 35.38
CA ARG A 448 25.18 -7.75 34.37
C ARG A 448 25.12 -8.34 32.96
N GLN A 449 25.27 -9.66 32.82
CA GLN A 449 25.09 -10.32 31.52
C GLN A 449 23.65 -10.28 31.03
N GLU A 450 22.67 -10.50 31.92
CA GLU A 450 21.24 -10.34 31.59
C GLU A 450 20.91 -8.93 31.12
N ILE A 451 21.45 -7.91 31.81
CA ILE A 451 21.30 -6.49 31.43
C ILE A 451 21.84 -6.25 30.02
N ALA A 452 23.07 -6.69 29.74
CA ALA A 452 23.71 -6.50 28.42
C ALA A 452 22.91 -7.17 27.29
N ASN A 453 22.39 -8.37 27.53
CA ASN A 453 21.57 -9.10 26.56
C ASN A 453 20.22 -8.41 26.31
N THR A 454 19.57 -7.91 27.36
CA THR A 454 18.31 -7.14 27.25
C THR A 454 18.52 -5.83 26.49
N GLU A 455 19.60 -5.09 26.76
CA GLU A 455 19.97 -3.87 26.02
C GLU A 455 20.18 -4.15 24.54
N CYS A 456 20.85 -5.26 24.20
CA CYS A 456 21.04 -5.67 22.82
C CYS A 456 19.71 -5.96 22.10
N HIS A 457 18.80 -6.71 22.74
CA HIS A 457 17.48 -7.00 22.18
C HIS A 457 16.62 -5.74 21.98
N ILE A 458 16.70 -4.76 22.89
CA ILE A 458 16.04 -3.45 22.72
C ILE A 458 16.55 -2.74 21.46
N ASN A 459 17.86 -2.77 21.20
CA ASN A 459 18.46 -2.17 20.00
C ASN A 459 18.09 -2.93 18.72
N THR A 460 18.04 -4.26 18.77
CA THR A 460 17.54 -5.09 17.66
C THR A 460 16.10 -4.70 17.29
N LEU A 461 15.20 -4.61 18.27
CA LEU A 461 13.81 -4.21 18.04
C LEU A 461 13.71 -2.78 17.48
N GLN A 462 14.57 -1.85 17.92
CA GLN A 462 14.62 -0.51 17.35
C GLN A 462 15.00 -0.54 15.86
N THR A 463 16.02 -1.33 15.50
CA THR A 463 16.46 -1.50 14.11
C THR A 463 15.33 -2.04 13.23
N GLU A 464 14.55 -3.00 13.73
CA GLU A 464 13.38 -3.54 13.03
C GLU A 464 12.26 -2.49 12.90
N ILE A 465 11.96 -1.73 13.96
CA ILE A 465 10.98 -0.64 13.92
C ILE A 465 11.37 0.40 12.86
N ASP A 466 12.63 0.82 12.84
CA ASP A 466 13.13 1.80 11.87
C ASP A 466 13.03 1.28 10.43
N HIS A 467 13.22 -0.02 10.22
CA HIS A 467 13.04 -0.66 8.91
C HIS A 467 11.60 -0.54 8.41
N TYR A 468 10.62 -0.91 9.24
CA TYR A 468 9.20 -0.80 8.89
C TYR A 468 8.75 0.65 8.74
N GLN A 469 9.32 1.59 9.52
CA GLN A 469 9.03 3.01 9.34
C GLN A 469 9.54 3.51 7.99
N ARG A 470 10.76 3.14 7.59
CA ARG A 470 11.29 3.46 6.24
C ARG A 470 10.42 2.87 5.13
N GLU A 471 9.87 1.67 5.32
CA GLU A 471 8.93 1.07 4.36
C GLU A 471 7.66 1.93 4.20
N LEU A 472 7.05 2.39 5.30
CA LEU A 472 5.90 3.30 5.26
C LEU A 472 6.24 4.65 4.61
N ASP A 473 7.40 5.22 4.93
CA ASP A 473 7.84 6.50 4.38
C ASP A 473 8.07 6.40 2.87
N ARG A 474 8.68 5.29 2.42
CA ARG A 474 8.88 5.00 0.99
C ARG A 474 7.54 4.84 0.27
N LEU A 475 6.57 4.16 0.87
CA LEU A 475 5.22 4.02 0.30
C LEU A 475 4.53 5.38 0.17
N SER A 476 4.60 6.22 1.20
CA SER A 476 4.04 7.59 1.18
C SER A 476 4.73 8.49 0.17
N SER A 477 6.06 8.39 0.02
CA SER A 477 6.81 9.12 -1.01
C SER A 477 6.38 8.69 -2.42
N LEU A 478 6.22 7.38 -2.66
CA LEU A 478 5.75 6.86 -3.94
C LEU A 478 4.33 7.31 -4.28
N GLU A 479 3.43 7.40 -3.29
CA GLU A 479 2.09 7.98 -3.48
C GLU A 479 2.16 9.47 -3.81
N GLY A 480 3.03 10.23 -3.15
CA GLY A 480 3.20 11.66 -3.42
C GLY A 480 3.72 11.92 -4.83
N VAL A 481 4.76 11.22 -5.27
CA VAL A 481 5.34 11.45 -6.63
C VAL A 481 4.45 10.90 -7.74
N ASN A 482 3.59 9.91 -7.46
CA ASN A 482 2.64 9.36 -8.42
C ASN A 482 1.20 9.83 -8.14
N SER A 483 0.98 11.00 -7.51
CA SER A 483 -0.38 11.48 -7.25
C SER A 483 -1.14 11.70 -8.55
N ASP A 484 -0.49 12.34 -9.51
CA ASP A 484 -1.03 12.73 -10.80
C ASP A 484 -0.09 12.29 -11.92
N LEU A 485 -0.60 11.48 -12.85
CA LEU A 485 0.19 10.98 -13.97
C LEU A 485 -0.19 11.73 -15.24
N SER A 486 0.79 12.40 -15.83
CA SER A 486 0.64 13.07 -17.13
C SER A 486 1.04 12.13 -18.26
N THR A 487 0.13 11.90 -19.21
CA THR A 487 0.39 11.09 -20.40
C THR A 487 -0.36 11.62 -21.61
N THR A 488 -0.25 10.94 -22.74
CA THR A 488 -0.98 11.26 -23.97
C THR A 488 -1.91 10.13 -24.37
N VAL A 489 -3.02 10.52 -25.00
CA VAL A 489 -3.96 9.61 -25.67
C VAL A 489 -3.89 9.88 -27.16
N ASN A 490 -3.59 8.84 -27.94
CA ASN A 490 -3.60 8.89 -29.40
C ASN A 490 -4.90 8.31 -29.93
N LEU A 491 -5.59 9.07 -30.80
CA LEU A 491 -6.62 8.53 -31.67
C LEU A 491 -5.98 8.08 -32.99
N LYS A 492 -6.19 6.83 -33.38
CA LYS A 492 -5.67 6.23 -34.61
C LYS A 492 -6.80 5.76 -35.49
N PHE A 493 -6.59 5.84 -36.80
CA PHE A 493 -7.45 5.22 -37.80
C PHE A 493 -6.56 4.50 -38.81
N GLY A 494 -6.68 3.17 -38.88
CA GLY A 494 -5.65 2.33 -39.48
C GLY A 494 -4.30 2.52 -38.79
N ASN A 495 -3.22 2.63 -39.56
CA ASN A 495 -1.86 2.82 -39.01
C ASN A 495 -1.47 4.30 -38.80
N LYS A 496 -2.42 5.23 -38.84
CA LYS A 496 -2.13 6.67 -38.77
C LYS A 496 -2.78 7.30 -37.55
N VAL A 497 -2.00 8.08 -36.80
CA VAL A 497 -2.50 8.96 -35.74
C VAL A 497 -3.29 10.10 -36.38
N LYS A 498 -4.51 10.33 -35.88
CA LYS A 498 -5.43 11.38 -36.33
C LYS A 498 -5.50 12.55 -35.36
N GLY A 499 -5.24 12.30 -34.08
CA GLY A 499 -5.13 13.33 -33.06
C GLY A 499 -4.42 12.80 -31.82
N THR A 500 -3.82 13.72 -31.08
CA THR A 500 -3.13 13.46 -29.81
C THR A 500 -3.60 14.50 -28.80
N GLN A 501 -3.96 14.06 -27.60
CA GLN A 501 -4.30 14.94 -26.48
C GLN A 501 -3.56 14.50 -25.22
N SER A 502 -3.09 15.47 -24.45
CA SER A 502 -2.51 15.21 -23.13
C SER A 502 -3.60 15.09 -22.08
N VAL A 503 -3.39 14.21 -21.11
CA VAL A 503 -4.29 13.98 -19.98
C VAL A 503 -3.47 13.88 -18.70
N VAL A 504 -4.04 14.37 -17.60
CA VAL A 504 -3.48 14.22 -16.26
C VAL A 504 -4.51 13.47 -15.43
N LEU A 505 -4.13 12.30 -14.90
CA LEU A 505 -5.04 11.43 -14.17
C LEU A 505 -4.50 11.18 -12.76
N SER A 506 -5.26 11.64 -11.77
CA SER A 506 -5.13 11.18 -10.40
C SER A 506 -5.58 9.72 -10.29
N GLU A 507 -5.13 9.01 -9.26
CA GLU A 507 -5.50 7.61 -9.07
C GLU A 507 -7.02 7.43 -8.88
N GLY A 508 -7.62 6.53 -9.65
CA GLY A 508 -9.08 6.30 -9.66
C GLY A 508 -9.87 7.31 -10.51
N GLN A 509 -9.23 8.35 -11.06
CA GLN A 509 -9.89 9.36 -11.87
C GLN A 509 -10.18 8.84 -13.28
N SER A 510 -11.35 9.22 -13.81
CA SER A 510 -11.71 9.07 -15.22
C SER A 510 -11.82 10.44 -15.89
N GLN A 511 -11.47 10.54 -17.17
CA GLN A 511 -11.63 11.74 -17.97
C GLN A 511 -12.14 11.41 -19.38
N SER A 512 -13.05 12.24 -19.89
CA SER A 512 -13.52 12.20 -21.28
C SER A 512 -12.70 13.16 -22.14
N LEU A 513 -12.22 12.66 -23.27
CA LEU A 513 -11.54 13.41 -24.33
C LEU A 513 -12.36 13.36 -25.60
N THR A 514 -12.23 14.38 -26.42
CA THR A 514 -12.99 14.51 -27.67
C THR A 514 -12.04 14.93 -28.78
N PHE A 515 -11.96 14.11 -29.82
CA PHE A 515 -11.03 14.29 -30.93
C PHE A 515 -11.78 14.64 -32.21
N ASP A 516 -11.46 15.80 -32.79
CA ASP A 516 -11.98 16.24 -34.08
C ASP A 516 -11.01 15.82 -35.21
N TRP A 517 -11.52 15.15 -36.24
CA TRP A 517 -10.70 14.65 -37.36
C TRP A 517 -11.55 14.37 -38.61
N ILE A 518 -10.90 14.12 -39.75
CA ILE A 518 -11.58 13.83 -41.02
C ILE A 518 -11.68 12.32 -41.26
N LEU A 519 -12.91 11.81 -41.43
CA LEU A 519 -13.16 10.41 -41.77
C LEU A 519 -13.02 10.20 -43.28
N THR A 520 -11.97 9.50 -43.70
CA THR A 520 -11.66 9.28 -45.13
C THR A 520 -12.28 8.02 -45.71
N ASP A 521 -12.56 7.01 -44.89
CA ASP A 521 -13.22 5.76 -45.29
C ASP A 521 -13.81 5.04 -44.08
N SER A 522 -14.59 3.98 -44.30
CA SER A 522 -15.00 3.06 -43.23
C SER A 522 -13.80 2.25 -42.74
N GLY A 523 -13.74 1.92 -41.46
CA GLY A 523 -12.62 1.15 -40.87
C GLY A 523 -12.72 1.01 -39.36
N ASN A 524 -11.58 0.85 -38.69
CA ASN A 524 -11.52 0.84 -37.23
C ASN A 524 -10.84 2.11 -36.72
N VAL A 525 -11.47 2.75 -35.74
CA VAL A 525 -10.87 3.81 -34.94
C VAL A 525 -10.43 3.22 -33.61
N GLU A 526 -9.22 3.57 -33.18
CA GLU A 526 -8.56 3.06 -31.97
C GLU A 526 -8.12 4.24 -31.11
N ALA A 527 -8.31 4.14 -29.81
CA ALA A 527 -7.68 5.00 -28.82
C ALA A 527 -6.62 4.20 -28.07
N ASP A 528 -5.49 4.87 -27.82
CA ASP A 528 -4.32 4.29 -27.15
C ASP A 528 -3.75 5.29 -26.14
N ILE A 529 -3.91 5.01 -24.84
CA ILE A 529 -3.33 5.80 -23.76
C ILE A 529 -1.90 5.31 -23.44
N ASN A 530 -1.01 6.25 -23.14
CA ASN A 530 0.43 5.98 -22.99
C ASN A 530 1.01 5.17 -24.17
N PRO A 531 0.88 5.66 -25.42
CA PRO A 531 1.19 4.91 -26.64
C PRO A 531 2.66 4.41 -26.71
N ASN A 532 3.59 5.14 -26.08
CA ASN A 532 5.01 4.76 -26.02
C ASN A 532 5.34 3.80 -24.88
N ARG A 533 4.33 3.37 -24.09
CA ARG A 533 4.47 2.45 -22.95
C ARG A 533 5.53 2.93 -21.96
N THR A 534 5.61 4.25 -21.77
CA THR A 534 6.66 4.87 -20.97
C THR A 534 6.37 4.64 -19.48
N PRO A 535 7.36 4.21 -18.68
CA PRO A 535 7.20 4.09 -17.24
C PRO A 535 7.01 5.46 -16.56
N PHE A 536 6.26 5.48 -15.46
CA PHE A 536 6.10 6.65 -14.60
C PHE A 536 6.98 6.50 -13.37
N HIS A 537 7.93 7.42 -13.15
CA HIS A 537 8.82 7.38 -11.98
C HIS A 537 9.47 6.00 -11.73
N ASN A 538 10.00 5.39 -12.80
CA ASN A 538 10.56 4.02 -12.79
C ASN A 538 9.56 2.90 -12.45
N LYS A 539 8.25 3.15 -12.59
CA LYS A 539 7.18 2.16 -12.46
C LYS A 539 6.46 1.98 -13.80
N SER A 540 6.59 0.79 -14.36
CA SER A 540 5.80 0.39 -15.53
C SER A 540 4.35 0.13 -15.13
N GLU A 541 3.44 0.27 -16.09
CA GLU A 541 2.06 -0.14 -15.88
C GLU A 541 1.99 -1.65 -15.64
N VAL A 542 1.06 -2.08 -14.79
CA VAL A 542 0.85 -3.51 -14.51
C VAL A 542 0.15 -4.21 -15.66
N THR A 543 -0.63 -3.47 -16.46
CA THR A 543 -1.30 -3.97 -17.66
C THR A 543 -1.14 -2.94 -18.78
N PHE A 544 -0.88 -3.41 -20.00
CA PHE A 544 -0.85 -2.57 -21.20
C PHE A 544 -1.93 -2.93 -22.23
N SER A 545 -2.59 -4.09 -22.06
CA SER A 545 -3.62 -4.55 -22.99
C SER A 545 -4.93 -3.75 -22.88
N ASN A 546 -5.18 -3.14 -21.73
CA ASN A 546 -6.29 -2.24 -21.43
C ASN A 546 -6.03 -0.79 -21.88
N ASN A 547 -4.79 -0.44 -22.26
CA ASN A 547 -4.47 0.88 -22.80
C ASN A 547 -5.08 1.14 -24.18
N VAL A 548 -5.48 0.07 -24.88
CA VAL A 548 -5.98 0.16 -26.24
C VAL A 548 -7.42 -0.28 -26.31
N ARG A 549 -8.27 0.53 -26.95
CA ARG A 549 -9.65 0.14 -27.28
C ARG A 549 -10.02 0.66 -28.65
N ALA A 550 -10.64 -0.20 -29.45
CA ALA A 550 -11.04 0.11 -30.81
C ALA A 550 -12.53 -0.16 -31.05
N THR A 551 -13.11 0.56 -31.99
CA THR A 551 -14.47 0.33 -32.46
C THR A 551 -14.55 0.59 -33.97
N PRO A 552 -15.37 -0.15 -34.74
CA PRO A 552 -15.54 0.14 -36.16
C PRO A 552 -16.23 1.48 -36.34
N ILE A 553 -15.86 2.25 -37.36
CA ILE A 553 -16.49 3.52 -37.74
C ILE A 553 -16.82 3.48 -39.23
N TYR A 554 -17.96 4.05 -39.62
CA TYR A 554 -18.49 3.93 -40.97
C TYR A 554 -18.64 5.29 -41.63
N VAL A 555 -18.40 5.36 -42.95
CA VAL A 555 -18.98 6.42 -43.77
C VAL A 555 -20.43 6.06 -44.10
N ASN A 556 -21.28 7.05 -44.38
CA ASN A 556 -22.67 6.77 -44.72
C ASN A 556 -22.82 5.81 -45.91
N SER A 557 -23.79 4.89 -45.82
CA SER A 557 -23.97 3.83 -46.81
C SER A 557 -24.52 4.33 -48.15
N LYS A 558 -25.29 5.43 -48.15
CA LYS A 558 -26.05 5.91 -49.32
C LYS A 558 -26.82 4.78 -50.02
N TYR A 559 -27.35 3.85 -49.21
CA TYR A 559 -28.01 2.66 -49.72
C TYR A 559 -29.12 3.03 -50.71
N THR A 560 -29.17 2.30 -51.81
CA THR A 560 -30.25 2.37 -52.80
C THR A 560 -30.59 0.95 -53.20
N PRO A 561 -31.88 0.57 -53.30
CA PRO A 561 -32.24 -0.76 -53.80
C PRO A 561 -31.89 -0.90 -55.29
N ASN A 562 -31.62 -2.11 -55.75
CA ASN A 562 -31.27 -2.36 -57.16
C ASN A 562 -32.46 -2.23 -58.12
N ALA A 563 -33.68 -2.41 -57.60
CA ALA A 563 -34.95 -2.21 -58.28
C ALA A 563 -35.97 -1.69 -57.25
N CYS A 564 -37.06 -1.07 -57.72
CA CYS A 564 -38.16 -0.70 -56.84
C CYS A 564 -38.91 -1.97 -56.37
N ALA A 565 -39.39 -1.95 -55.12
CA ALA A 565 -40.22 -3.01 -54.58
C ALA A 565 -41.46 -3.19 -55.44
N ARG A 566 -41.86 -4.43 -55.70
CA ARG A 566 -42.99 -4.75 -56.59
C ARG A 566 -44.32 -4.30 -55.95
N PRO A 567 -45.41 -4.24 -56.72
CA PRO A 567 -46.73 -3.92 -56.17
C PRO A 567 -47.08 -4.81 -54.98
N GLY A 568 -47.53 -4.19 -53.89
CA GLY A 568 -47.86 -4.88 -52.63
C GLY A 568 -46.67 -5.22 -51.73
N GLU A 569 -45.42 -4.96 -52.15
CA GLU A 569 -44.21 -5.15 -51.34
C GLU A 569 -43.73 -3.84 -50.70
N SER A 570 -43.17 -3.94 -49.50
CA SER A 570 -42.48 -2.85 -48.82
C SER A 570 -41.03 -2.69 -49.31
N SER A 571 -40.58 -1.45 -49.46
CA SER A 571 -39.15 -1.15 -49.65
C SER A 571 -38.53 -0.72 -48.33
N SER A 572 -37.45 -1.38 -47.90
CA SER A 572 -36.75 -1.05 -46.67
C SER A 572 -35.25 -0.80 -46.87
N ALA A 573 -34.67 0.00 -45.98
CA ALA A 573 -33.24 0.28 -45.91
C ALA A 573 -32.78 0.39 -44.46
N GLU A 574 -31.56 -0.08 -44.18
CA GLU A 574 -30.89 0.07 -42.89
C GLU A 574 -29.49 0.68 -43.01
N GLY A 575 -29.05 1.35 -41.94
CA GLY A 575 -27.72 1.95 -41.86
C GLY A 575 -27.21 2.04 -40.43
N ILE A 576 -25.89 1.94 -40.25
CA ILE A 576 -25.24 2.09 -38.94
C ILE A 576 -25.04 3.59 -38.68
N VAL A 577 -25.43 4.08 -37.51
CA VAL A 577 -25.31 5.52 -37.16
C VAL A 577 -24.18 5.81 -36.19
N ARG A 578 -23.91 4.90 -35.25
CA ARG A 578 -22.86 5.03 -34.26
C ARG A 578 -22.46 3.67 -33.70
N THR A 579 -21.20 3.55 -33.35
CA THR A 579 -20.64 2.40 -32.64
C THR A 579 -20.02 2.88 -31.34
N VAL A 580 -20.08 2.05 -30.31
CA VAL A 580 -19.46 2.34 -29.01
C VAL A 580 -18.82 1.05 -28.53
N ASN A 581 -17.55 1.10 -28.15
CA ASN A 581 -16.92 0.04 -27.39
C ASN A 581 -16.64 0.58 -25.99
N SER A 582 -17.28 0.01 -24.97
CA SER A 582 -17.01 0.31 -23.57
C SER A 582 -16.52 -0.93 -22.81
N LYS A 583 -15.82 -0.71 -21.72
CA LYS A 583 -15.40 -1.78 -20.79
C LYS A 583 -16.60 -2.53 -20.23
N GLU A 584 -17.65 -1.80 -19.85
CA GLU A 584 -18.81 -2.34 -19.13
C GLU A 584 -19.79 -3.07 -20.03
N SER A 585 -19.99 -2.61 -21.27
CA SER A 585 -21.04 -3.09 -22.17
C SER A 585 -20.51 -3.75 -23.45
N GLY A 586 -19.20 -3.76 -23.66
CA GLY A 586 -18.58 -4.28 -24.88
C GLY A 586 -18.92 -3.44 -26.12
N GLN A 587 -18.89 -4.07 -27.29
CA GLN A 587 -19.21 -3.44 -28.56
C GLN A 587 -20.73 -3.32 -28.75
N GLN A 588 -21.21 -2.08 -28.86
CA GLN A 588 -22.58 -1.72 -29.19
C GLN A 588 -22.62 -1.08 -30.58
N ILE A 589 -23.67 -1.39 -31.35
CA ILE A 589 -23.89 -0.86 -32.70
C ILE A 589 -25.31 -0.31 -32.73
N PHE A 590 -25.45 0.97 -33.03
CA PHE A 590 -26.74 1.63 -33.17
C PHE A 590 -27.07 1.82 -34.65
N ARG A 591 -28.32 1.56 -35.02
CA ARG A 591 -28.80 1.58 -36.41
C ARG A 591 -29.98 2.53 -36.61
N GLU A 592 -30.21 2.86 -37.86
CA GLU A 592 -31.44 3.49 -38.32
C GLU A 592 -32.08 2.65 -39.45
N TYR A 593 -33.39 2.77 -39.58
CA TYR A 593 -34.24 2.00 -40.47
C TYR A 593 -35.24 2.93 -41.14
N VAL A 594 -35.51 2.68 -42.41
CA VAL A 594 -36.66 3.27 -43.11
C VAL A 594 -37.40 2.19 -43.88
N THR A 595 -38.72 2.19 -43.77
CA THR A 595 -39.62 1.35 -44.55
C THR A 595 -40.58 2.25 -45.33
N THR A 596 -40.92 1.85 -46.54
CA THR A 596 -41.83 2.57 -47.44
C THR A 596 -42.80 1.60 -48.07
N ASP A 597 -44.08 1.91 -47.98
CA ASP A 597 -45.18 1.16 -48.57
C ASP A 597 -45.94 2.03 -49.55
N LEU A 598 -46.47 1.42 -50.60
CA LEU A 598 -47.39 2.05 -51.54
C LEU A 598 -48.72 1.30 -51.52
N ILE A 599 -49.78 2.05 -51.24
CA ILE A 599 -51.14 1.52 -51.10
C ILE A 599 -52.01 2.22 -52.14
N ILE A 600 -52.56 1.44 -53.06
CA ILE A 600 -53.60 1.88 -54.01
C ILE A 600 -54.93 1.29 -53.51
N PRO A 601 -56.00 2.08 -53.36
CA PRO A 601 -57.32 1.55 -53.02
C PRO A 601 -57.81 0.52 -54.05
N ASP A 602 -58.55 -0.50 -53.61
CA ASP A 602 -59.00 -1.59 -54.49
C ASP A 602 -59.82 -1.06 -55.67
N GLU A 603 -60.65 -0.04 -55.45
CA GLU A 603 -61.44 0.63 -56.48
C GLU A 603 -60.60 1.36 -57.55
N HIS A 604 -59.30 1.55 -57.29
CA HIS A 604 -58.34 2.25 -58.14
C HIS A 604 -57.37 1.31 -58.84
N LEU A 605 -57.32 0.02 -58.48
CA LEU A 605 -56.44 -0.96 -59.11
C LEU A 605 -56.78 -1.21 -60.59
N LYS A 606 -58.04 -1.01 -60.97
CA LYS A 606 -58.54 -1.06 -62.36
C LYS A 606 -59.16 0.28 -62.73
N ARG A 607 -58.70 0.89 -63.83
CA ARG A 607 -59.17 2.22 -64.27
C ARG A 607 -59.34 2.32 -65.78
N ARG A 608 -60.29 3.16 -66.20
CA ARG A 608 -60.40 3.55 -67.62
C ARG A 608 -59.47 4.71 -67.94
N ALA A 609 -59.00 4.79 -69.19
CA ALA A 609 -58.29 5.97 -69.70
C ALA A 609 -59.11 7.26 -69.44
N GLY A 610 -58.45 8.36 -69.08
CA GLY A 610 -59.12 9.60 -68.66
C GLY A 610 -59.57 9.67 -67.19
N PHE A 611 -59.64 8.54 -66.47
CA PHE A 611 -60.01 8.53 -65.05
C PHE A 611 -58.80 8.77 -64.13
N GLY A 612 -59.08 9.33 -62.97
CA GLY A 612 -58.09 9.54 -61.91
C GLY A 612 -58.00 8.38 -60.93
N PHE A 613 -56.79 8.08 -60.46
CA PHE A 613 -56.54 7.22 -59.32
C PHE A 613 -55.72 7.96 -58.25
N ASP A 614 -55.95 7.64 -56.99
CA ASP A 614 -55.07 8.05 -55.90
C ASP A 614 -54.29 6.85 -55.36
N TYR A 615 -53.25 7.17 -54.61
CA TYR A 615 -52.48 6.19 -53.85
C TYR A 615 -51.86 6.91 -52.66
N THR A 616 -51.52 6.12 -51.65
CA THR A 616 -50.90 6.58 -50.43
C THR A 616 -49.52 5.95 -50.32
N ILE A 617 -48.51 6.77 -50.07
CA ILE A 617 -47.19 6.28 -49.66
C ILE A 617 -47.10 6.42 -48.15
N LEU A 618 -46.81 5.33 -47.45
CA LEU A 618 -46.58 5.31 -46.02
C LEU A 618 -45.08 5.12 -45.78
N THR A 619 -44.48 5.93 -44.92
CA THR A 619 -43.08 5.76 -44.53
C THR A 619 -42.93 5.67 -43.02
N HIS A 620 -42.15 4.71 -42.54
CA HIS A 620 -41.76 4.55 -41.14
C HIS A 620 -40.24 4.70 -41.00
N TYR A 621 -39.78 5.59 -40.12
CA TYR A 621 -38.36 5.79 -39.83
C TYR A 621 -38.06 5.57 -38.36
N ILE A 622 -37.05 4.76 -38.05
CA ILE A 622 -36.56 4.47 -36.70
C ILE A 622 -35.07 4.79 -36.62
N ASN A 623 -34.62 5.42 -35.54
CA ASN A 623 -33.21 5.63 -35.21
C ASN A 623 -32.95 5.25 -33.75
N GLN A 624 -32.15 4.20 -33.57
CA GLN A 624 -31.86 3.59 -32.27
C GLN A 624 -30.88 4.40 -31.42
N ASP A 625 -30.17 5.37 -31.99
CA ASP A 625 -29.20 6.19 -31.25
C ASP A 625 -29.81 7.53 -30.85
N SER A 626 -29.89 7.77 -29.55
CA SER A 626 -30.37 9.04 -28.98
C SER A 626 -29.43 10.22 -29.26
N VAL A 627 -28.15 9.96 -29.56
CA VAL A 627 -27.11 10.99 -29.77
C VAL A 627 -26.97 11.38 -31.24
N SER A 628 -27.20 10.46 -32.17
CA SER A 628 -27.12 10.74 -33.61
C SER A 628 -28.18 11.76 -34.04
N ASN A 629 -27.95 12.45 -35.16
CA ASN A 629 -28.83 13.51 -35.67
C ASN A 629 -29.69 13.07 -36.87
N GLY A 630 -29.79 11.76 -37.15
CA GLY A 630 -30.63 11.24 -38.25
C GLY A 630 -32.09 11.66 -38.12
N GLN A 631 -32.70 11.97 -39.27
CA GLN A 631 -34.08 12.42 -39.42
C GLN A 631 -34.80 11.55 -40.46
N GLY A 632 -36.11 11.37 -40.28
CA GLY A 632 -36.95 10.65 -41.22
C GLY A 632 -37.15 11.37 -42.56
N PRO A 633 -37.89 10.75 -43.50
CA PRO A 633 -38.07 11.28 -44.86
C PRO A 633 -38.59 12.72 -44.89
N SER A 634 -37.97 13.57 -45.69
CA SER A 634 -38.37 14.97 -45.89
C SER A 634 -39.03 15.24 -47.25
N LYS A 635 -38.88 14.32 -48.21
CA LYS A 635 -39.40 14.43 -49.57
C LYS A 635 -39.79 13.05 -50.09
N VAL A 636 -40.84 13.00 -50.88
CA VAL A 636 -41.21 11.84 -51.70
C VAL A 636 -41.54 12.34 -53.11
N VAL A 637 -41.09 11.60 -54.11
CA VAL A 637 -41.33 11.91 -55.54
C VAL A 637 -41.74 10.67 -56.29
N SER A 638 -42.71 10.82 -57.19
CA SER A 638 -43.15 9.75 -58.08
C SER A 638 -42.83 10.10 -59.52
N TYR A 639 -42.44 9.09 -60.31
CA TYR A 639 -42.09 9.22 -61.72
C TYR A 639 -43.21 8.58 -62.54
N MET A 640 -44.08 9.43 -63.10
CA MET A 640 -45.24 9.01 -63.89
C MET A 640 -44.86 8.81 -65.37
N PRO A 641 -45.33 7.76 -66.06
CA PRO A 641 -45.04 7.52 -67.48
C PRO A 641 -45.51 8.61 -68.45
N ASP A 642 -46.73 9.09 -68.27
CA ASP A 642 -47.44 10.02 -69.16
C ASP A 642 -47.84 11.31 -68.42
N LEU A 643 -48.52 12.25 -69.09
CA LEU A 643 -48.99 13.50 -68.50
C LEU A 643 -50.20 14.02 -69.28
N VAL A 644 -51.28 14.34 -68.57
CA VAL A 644 -52.45 15.05 -69.14
C VAL A 644 -52.17 16.54 -69.35
N ASN A 645 -52.93 17.17 -70.24
CA ASN A 645 -52.74 18.58 -70.62
C ASN A 645 -52.73 19.52 -69.41
N TYR A 646 -51.86 20.55 -69.51
CA TYR A 646 -51.73 21.67 -68.55
C TYR A 646 -51.21 21.36 -67.15
N MET A 647 -50.80 20.11 -66.89
CA MET A 647 -50.08 19.76 -65.68
C MET A 647 -48.63 20.30 -65.73
N PRO A 648 -48.07 20.84 -64.63
CA PRO A 648 -46.80 21.59 -64.65
C PRO A 648 -45.56 20.70 -64.53
N TYR A 649 -45.70 19.38 -64.70
CA TYR A 649 -44.63 18.43 -64.42
C TYR A 649 -43.74 18.19 -65.64
N THR A 650 -42.44 18.02 -65.39
CA THR A 650 -41.44 17.79 -66.43
C THR A 650 -40.92 16.37 -66.37
N LYS A 651 -40.68 15.76 -67.53
CA LYS A 651 -40.02 14.45 -67.61
C LYS A 651 -38.56 14.58 -67.16
N LYS A 652 -38.17 13.79 -66.17
CA LYS A 652 -36.82 13.73 -65.60
C LYS A 652 -36.37 12.29 -65.43
N THR A 653 -35.06 12.11 -65.35
CA THR A 653 -34.44 10.83 -64.97
C THR A 653 -33.65 11.04 -63.69
N TRP A 654 -34.03 10.32 -62.63
CA TRP A 654 -33.19 10.17 -61.45
C TRP A 654 -32.31 8.95 -61.62
N SER A 655 -31.03 9.09 -61.30
CA SER A 655 -30.06 8.00 -61.31
C SER A 655 -29.48 7.87 -59.91
N SER A 656 -29.44 6.65 -59.41
CA SER A 656 -28.73 6.32 -58.18
C SER A 656 -27.25 6.66 -58.30
N THR A 657 -26.66 7.11 -57.19
CA THR A 657 -25.21 7.35 -57.11
C THR A 657 -24.43 6.11 -56.67
N THR A 658 -25.13 5.05 -56.27
CA THR A 658 -24.52 3.84 -55.68
C THR A 658 -24.78 2.56 -56.47
N ASN A 659 -25.74 2.55 -57.40
CA ASN A 659 -26.04 1.40 -58.26
C ASN A 659 -26.66 1.84 -59.60
N ASN A 660 -27.13 0.88 -60.40
CA ASN A 660 -27.65 1.12 -61.75
C ASN A 660 -29.15 1.50 -61.80
N LEU A 661 -29.82 1.72 -60.67
CA LEU A 661 -31.24 2.07 -60.66
C LEU A 661 -31.46 3.45 -61.31
N LYS A 662 -32.34 3.49 -62.31
CA LYS A 662 -32.76 4.71 -63.02
C LYS A 662 -34.28 4.78 -63.05
N LEU A 663 -34.84 5.92 -62.65
CA LEU A 663 -36.27 6.18 -62.68
C LEU A 663 -36.52 7.31 -63.67
N THR A 664 -37.30 7.05 -64.72
CA THR A 664 -37.62 8.05 -65.76
C THR A 664 -39.12 8.23 -65.85
N GLY A 665 -39.57 9.48 -65.80
CA GLY A 665 -40.98 9.84 -65.89
C GLY A 665 -41.19 11.32 -65.57
N TYR A 666 -42.42 11.77 -65.62
CA TYR A 666 -42.82 13.08 -65.10
C TYR A 666 -42.65 13.07 -63.58
N GLU A 667 -41.74 13.91 -63.09
CA GLU A 667 -41.43 13.98 -61.66
C GLU A 667 -42.54 14.74 -60.93
N VAL A 668 -43.26 14.02 -60.07
CA VAL A 668 -44.38 14.55 -59.29
C VAL A 668 -44.00 14.57 -57.81
N PRO A 669 -43.92 15.75 -57.17
CA PRO A 669 -43.74 15.83 -55.73
C PRO A 669 -44.99 15.33 -55.01
N ILE A 670 -44.81 14.48 -54.00
CA ILE A 670 -45.87 13.95 -53.16
C ILE A 670 -45.89 14.72 -51.84
N GLU A 671 -47.07 15.17 -51.41
CA GLU A 671 -47.25 16.01 -50.23
C GLU A 671 -47.45 15.16 -48.97
N THR A 672 -46.82 15.54 -47.86
CA THR A 672 -47.12 14.94 -46.56
C THR A 672 -48.50 15.39 -46.10
N THR A 673 -49.39 14.45 -45.78
CA THR A 673 -50.74 14.75 -45.27
C THR A 673 -50.87 14.51 -43.77
N SER A 674 -50.04 13.64 -43.19
CA SER A 674 -50.00 13.40 -41.76
C SER A 674 -48.62 12.95 -41.30
N THR A 675 -48.27 13.28 -40.05
CA THR A 675 -47.07 12.84 -39.37
C THR A 675 -47.45 12.46 -37.94
N SER A 676 -46.95 11.31 -37.46
CA SER A 676 -47.10 10.87 -36.07
C SER A 676 -45.79 10.29 -35.54
N GLY A 677 -45.66 10.17 -34.23
CA GLY A 677 -44.42 9.76 -33.56
C GLY A 677 -43.49 10.93 -33.26
N ASN A 678 -42.21 10.63 -33.03
CA ASN A 678 -41.15 11.61 -32.74
C ASN A 678 -40.06 11.57 -33.82
N THR A 679 -39.06 12.44 -33.74
CA THR A 679 -38.00 12.55 -34.78
C THR A 679 -37.13 11.29 -34.95
N LYS A 680 -37.15 10.37 -33.98
CA LYS A 680 -36.41 9.10 -33.96
C LYS A 680 -37.28 7.88 -34.24
N ASP A 681 -38.59 8.01 -34.16
CA ASP A 681 -39.55 6.98 -34.52
C ASP A 681 -40.78 7.69 -35.09
N SER A 682 -40.82 7.85 -36.41
CA SER A 682 -41.85 8.65 -37.09
C SER A 682 -42.55 7.89 -38.20
N TRP A 683 -43.87 8.04 -38.25
CA TRP A 683 -44.70 7.64 -39.37
C TRP A 683 -45.11 8.87 -40.17
N LYS A 684 -45.02 8.79 -41.50
CA LYS A 684 -45.51 9.84 -42.40
C LYS A 684 -46.34 9.25 -43.51
N THR A 685 -47.46 9.92 -43.80
CA THR A 685 -48.36 9.58 -44.90
C THR A 685 -48.23 10.63 -45.97
N TRP A 686 -48.08 10.19 -47.22
CA TRP A 686 -47.84 11.04 -48.37
C TRP A 686 -48.90 10.75 -49.44
N LYS A 687 -49.47 11.82 -50.00
CA LYS A 687 -50.48 11.74 -51.06
C LYS A 687 -50.17 12.73 -52.18
N GLN A 688 -50.74 12.47 -53.36
CA GLN A 688 -50.67 13.37 -54.49
C GLN A 688 -51.13 14.80 -54.13
N PRO A 689 -50.58 15.85 -54.77
CA PRO A 689 -51.10 17.20 -54.65
C PRO A 689 -52.56 17.29 -55.13
N GLN A 690 -53.29 18.25 -54.58
CA GLN A 690 -54.66 18.54 -54.99
C GLN A 690 -54.74 18.91 -56.49
N LYS A 691 -55.77 18.43 -57.18
CA LYS A 691 -56.06 18.71 -58.59
C LYS A 691 -57.43 19.35 -58.77
N TYR A 692 -57.59 19.99 -59.91
CA TYR A 692 -58.83 20.60 -60.36
C TYR A 692 -59.08 20.15 -61.80
N VAL A 693 -60.31 19.77 -62.09
CA VAL A 693 -60.71 19.28 -63.42
C VAL A 693 -61.81 20.17 -63.96
N GLU A 694 -61.66 20.64 -65.19
CA GLU A 694 -62.76 21.28 -65.92
C GLU A 694 -63.82 20.25 -66.29
N GLU A 695 -65.06 20.47 -65.85
CA GLU A 695 -66.17 19.51 -65.93
C GLU A 695 -66.40 19.00 -67.36
N PHE A 696 -66.25 19.85 -68.37
CA PHE A 696 -66.57 19.52 -69.75
C PHE A 696 -65.33 19.23 -70.61
N SER A 697 -64.25 20.01 -70.49
CA SER A 697 -63.03 19.82 -71.29
C SER A 697 -62.14 18.68 -70.79
N GLY A 698 -62.26 18.28 -69.52
CA GLY A 698 -61.40 17.30 -68.88
C GLY A 698 -59.96 17.80 -68.64
N ASN A 699 -59.67 19.09 -68.84
CA ASN A 699 -58.36 19.66 -68.54
C ASN A 699 -58.06 19.61 -67.05
N VAL A 700 -56.83 19.22 -66.70
CA VAL A 700 -56.42 19.02 -65.30
C VAL A 700 -55.38 20.06 -64.90
N PHE A 701 -55.61 20.71 -63.77
CA PHE A 701 -54.75 21.76 -63.26
C PHE A 701 -54.34 21.50 -61.81
N THR A 702 -53.20 22.08 -61.42
CA THR A 702 -52.74 22.11 -60.02
C THR A 702 -53.10 23.42 -59.31
N SER A 703 -53.69 24.38 -60.02
CA SER A 703 -54.10 25.68 -59.47
C SER A 703 -55.36 26.19 -60.16
N LEU A 704 -56.27 26.77 -59.37
CA LEU A 704 -57.48 27.44 -59.87
C LEU A 704 -57.18 28.69 -60.72
N SER A 705 -55.97 29.25 -60.61
CA SER A 705 -55.52 30.45 -61.33
C SER A 705 -54.73 30.15 -62.62
N HIS A 706 -54.80 28.91 -63.13
CA HIS A 706 -54.03 28.53 -64.31
C HIS A 706 -54.40 29.39 -65.54
N PRO A 707 -53.43 29.98 -66.28
CA PRO A 707 -53.71 30.95 -67.35
C PRO A 707 -54.40 30.35 -68.59
N LYS A 708 -54.37 29.02 -68.74
CA LYS A 708 -55.07 28.30 -69.81
C LYS A 708 -56.43 27.73 -69.37
N ARG A 709 -56.85 28.01 -68.13
CA ARG A 709 -58.16 27.61 -67.63
C ARG A 709 -59.25 28.37 -68.39
N ASN A 710 -60.28 27.67 -68.81
CA ASN A 710 -61.50 28.26 -69.33
C ASN A 710 -62.33 28.82 -68.16
N SER A 711 -62.45 30.14 -68.10
CA SER A 711 -63.24 30.81 -67.05
C SER A 711 -64.73 30.51 -67.11
N ASN A 712 -65.22 29.98 -68.23
CA ASN A 712 -66.63 29.69 -68.46
C ASN A 712 -67.03 28.26 -68.07
N GLU A 713 -66.07 27.42 -67.67
CA GLU A 713 -66.34 26.04 -67.25
C GLU A 713 -66.39 25.90 -65.73
N THR A 714 -67.33 25.07 -65.26
CA THR A 714 -67.37 24.59 -63.89
C THR A 714 -66.09 23.82 -63.59
N ILE A 715 -65.47 24.11 -62.45
CA ILE A 715 -64.34 23.32 -61.94
C ILE A 715 -64.87 22.31 -60.94
N LEU A 716 -64.54 21.06 -61.19
CA LEU A 716 -64.71 19.96 -60.25
C LEU A 716 -63.51 19.88 -59.31
N ASP A 717 -63.78 19.47 -58.07
CA ASP A 717 -62.74 19.01 -57.16
C ASP A 717 -62.16 17.70 -57.71
N GLY A 718 -60.97 17.80 -58.32
CA GLY A 718 -60.25 16.67 -58.89
C GLY A 718 -59.62 15.74 -57.84
N GLY A 719 -59.71 16.11 -56.56
CA GLY A 719 -59.10 15.41 -55.45
C GLY A 719 -57.57 15.31 -55.59
N ARG A 720 -56.99 14.43 -54.77
CA ARG A 720 -55.56 14.11 -54.77
C ARG A 720 -55.27 12.91 -55.65
N LYS A 721 -55.58 13.04 -56.95
CA LYS A 721 -55.51 11.96 -57.94
C LYS A 721 -54.49 12.25 -59.03
N TRP A 722 -53.94 11.18 -59.60
CA TRP A 722 -53.25 11.19 -60.88
C TRP A 722 -54.24 10.79 -61.98
N TYR A 723 -54.35 11.59 -63.02
CA TYR A 723 -55.27 11.36 -64.14
C TYR A 723 -54.54 10.74 -65.31
N LEU A 724 -55.07 9.62 -65.81
CA LEU A 724 -54.57 8.93 -67.00
C LEU A 724 -54.93 9.73 -68.25
N SER A 725 -54.04 9.79 -69.24
CA SER A 725 -54.40 10.35 -70.55
C SER A 725 -55.56 9.58 -71.17
N PHE A 726 -56.43 10.26 -71.91
CA PHE A 726 -57.41 9.56 -72.75
C PHE A 726 -56.72 8.69 -73.81
N GLU A 727 -55.50 9.03 -74.21
CA GLU A 727 -54.68 8.27 -75.17
C GLU A 727 -53.87 7.14 -74.51
N GLN A 728 -53.96 6.94 -73.19
CA GLN A 728 -53.23 5.88 -72.48
C GLN A 728 -53.74 4.51 -72.96
N PRO A 729 -52.93 3.64 -73.56
CA PRO A 729 -53.36 2.32 -74.02
C PRO A 729 -53.74 1.39 -72.87
N ASP A 730 -54.51 0.34 -73.20
CA ASP A 730 -54.87 -0.73 -72.27
C ASP A 730 -53.64 -1.52 -71.79
N GLY A 731 -53.70 -1.99 -70.55
CA GLY A 731 -52.66 -2.75 -69.87
C GLY A 731 -52.07 -2.04 -68.65
N ASP A 732 -50.94 -2.58 -68.16
CA ASP A 732 -50.32 -2.13 -66.92
C ASP A 732 -49.74 -0.70 -67.03
N TYR A 733 -50.30 0.22 -66.26
CA TYR A 733 -49.74 1.53 -66.00
C TYR A 733 -48.79 1.48 -64.80
N ILE A 734 -47.49 1.42 -65.08
CA ILE A 734 -46.44 1.24 -64.07
C ILE A 734 -45.78 2.58 -63.73
N PHE A 735 -45.82 2.98 -62.46
CA PHE A 735 -45.11 4.16 -61.96
C PHE A 735 -44.24 3.81 -60.75
N ASN A 736 -43.19 4.59 -60.50
CA ASN A 736 -42.28 4.36 -59.38
C ASN A 736 -42.28 5.56 -58.43
N SER A 737 -42.23 5.31 -57.14
CA SER A 737 -42.12 6.33 -56.11
C SER A 737 -40.84 6.15 -55.29
N LEU A 738 -40.08 7.23 -55.16
CA LEU A 738 -38.77 7.28 -54.53
C LEU A 738 -38.85 8.15 -53.27
N VAL A 739 -38.27 7.63 -52.18
CA VAL A 739 -38.02 8.37 -50.94
C VAL A 739 -36.51 8.53 -50.81
N PRO A 740 -35.94 9.69 -51.17
CA PRO A 740 -34.50 9.85 -51.21
C PRO A 740 -33.89 10.38 -49.91
N ASN A 741 -32.61 10.07 -49.69
CA ASN A 741 -31.72 10.68 -48.69
C ASN A 741 -32.24 10.69 -47.23
N VAL A 742 -32.74 9.56 -46.75
CA VAL A 742 -33.27 9.40 -45.39
C VAL A 742 -32.15 9.13 -44.39
N GLY A 743 -32.22 9.75 -43.21
CA GLY A 743 -31.33 9.45 -42.08
C GLY A 743 -29.89 9.98 -42.22
N VAL A 744 -29.02 9.57 -41.28
CA VAL A 744 -27.56 9.85 -41.33
C VAL A 744 -26.92 9.20 -42.55
N ASN A 745 -27.42 8.02 -42.92
CA ASN A 745 -26.91 7.19 -43.99
C ASN A 745 -27.34 7.63 -45.39
N LYS A 746 -28.23 8.64 -45.52
CA LYS A 746 -28.77 9.14 -46.79
C LYS A 746 -29.34 8.00 -47.65
N MET A 747 -30.14 7.15 -47.03
CA MET A 747 -30.72 5.96 -47.65
C MET A 747 -31.86 6.31 -48.59
N ASN A 748 -32.05 5.52 -49.64
CA ASN A 748 -33.14 5.64 -50.59
C ASN A 748 -34.01 4.39 -50.54
N THR A 749 -35.33 4.54 -50.57
CA THR A 749 -36.29 3.45 -50.79
C THR A 749 -37.10 3.73 -52.05
N CYS A 750 -37.50 2.68 -52.76
CA CYS A 750 -38.31 2.81 -53.97
C CYS A 750 -39.39 1.74 -54.02
N VAL A 751 -40.62 2.15 -54.34
CA VAL A 751 -41.81 1.31 -54.45
C VAL A 751 -42.47 1.52 -55.81
N GLN A 752 -43.03 0.45 -56.38
CA GLN A 752 -43.72 0.46 -57.66
C GLN A 752 -45.24 0.39 -57.46
N GLY A 753 -45.97 1.25 -58.16
CA GLY A 753 -47.42 1.15 -58.31
C GLY A 753 -47.77 0.64 -59.70
N VAL A 754 -48.80 -0.19 -59.77
CA VAL A 754 -49.35 -0.71 -61.03
C VAL A 754 -50.86 -0.52 -60.98
N ILE A 755 -51.41 0.05 -62.05
CA ILE A 755 -52.84 0.21 -62.28
C ILE A 755 -53.14 -0.49 -63.61
N ASP A 756 -54.13 -1.37 -63.63
CA ASP A 756 -54.60 -2.01 -64.84
C ASP A 756 -55.54 -1.04 -65.59
N VAL A 757 -55.14 -0.62 -66.79
CA VAL A 757 -55.91 0.31 -67.61
C VAL A 757 -56.74 -0.47 -68.64
N GLU A 758 -58.05 -0.22 -68.67
CA GLU A 758 -58.99 -0.87 -69.59
C GLU A 758 -59.86 0.16 -70.33
N GLY A 759 -60.17 -0.07 -71.61
CA GLY A 759 -61.14 0.75 -72.36
C GLY A 759 -60.56 2.04 -72.96
N SER A 760 -59.30 2.03 -73.40
CA SER A 760 -58.62 3.09 -74.14
C SER A 760 -59.09 3.21 -75.59
N ILE A 761 -59.07 4.44 -76.12
CA ILE A 761 -59.37 4.76 -77.53
C ILE A 761 -58.26 4.35 -78.51
N VAL A 762 -57.04 4.13 -78.01
CA VAL A 762 -55.88 3.75 -78.83
C VAL A 762 -55.45 2.35 -78.43
N GLY A 763 -55.94 1.33 -79.13
CA GLY A 763 -55.27 0.04 -79.11
C GLY A 763 -56.09 -1.24 -79.13
N ASP A 764 -57.43 -1.27 -79.24
CA ASP A 764 -58.12 -2.55 -79.46
C ASP A 764 -57.91 -3.01 -80.93
N PRO A 765 -57.15 -4.11 -81.18
CA PRO A 765 -57.01 -4.66 -82.53
C PRO A 765 -58.34 -5.22 -83.07
N ASN A 766 -59.34 -5.42 -82.20
CA ASN A 766 -60.63 -6.03 -82.51
C ASN A 766 -61.80 -5.02 -82.62
N GLY A 767 -61.54 -3.73 -82.44
CA GLY A 767 -62.52 -2.67 -82.74
C GLY A 767 -63.76 -2.62 -81.83
N ASN A 768 -63.64 -2.99 -80.55
CA ASN A 768 -64.70 -2.82 -79.54
C ASN A 768 -64.54 -1.48 -78.81
N ASP A 769 -64.45 -0.39 -79.58
CA ASP A 769 -64.39 0.95 -79.01
C ASP A 769 -65.69 1.25 -78.22
N ASP A 770 -65.59 1.36 -76.91
CA ASP A 770 -66.69 1.56 -75.94
C ASP A 770 -67.41 2.93 -76.06
N PHE A 771 -67.27 3.64 -77.18
CA PHE A 771 -68.19 4.72 -77.51
C PHE A 771 -69.54 4.13 -77.91
N ILE A 772 -70.59 4.52 -77.20
CA ILE A 772 -71.97 4.30 -77.67
C ILE A 772 -72.13 5.11 -78.98
N LYS A 773 -72.10 4.43 -80.13
CA LYS A 773 -72.65 4.98 -81.38
C LYS A 773 -74.14 5.23 -81.16
N ARG A 774 -74.52 6.50 -80.96
CA ARG A 774 -75.93 6.91 -80.95
C ARG A 774 -76.31 7.39 -82.34
N SER A 775 -77.25 6.70 -82.98
CA SER A 775 -77.94 7.23 -84.15
C SER A 775 -78.78 8.43 -83.71
N VAL A 776 -78.52 9.60 -84.29
CA VAL A 776 -79.23 10.84 -83.98
C VAL A 776 -79.96 11.34 -85.22
N SER A 777 -81.16 11.90 -85.04
CA SER A 777 -81.89 12.52 -86.16
C SER A 777 -81.14 13.78 -86.63
N PRO A 778 -80.93 13.99 -87.93
CA PRO A 778 -80.37 15.24 -88.44
C PRO A 778 -81.19 16.48 -88.05
N GLU A 779 -82.49 16.33 -87.78
CA GLU A 779 -83.40 17.43 -87.46
C GLU A 779 -83.30 17.89 -86.00
N ASN A 780 -82.96 16.97 -85.10
CA ASN A 780 -82.71 17.28 -83.69
C ASN A 780 -81.61 16.36 -83.14
N PRO A 781 -80.35 16.57 -83.56
CA PRO A 781 -79.26 15.66 -83.21
C PRO A 781 -78.87 15.74 -81.73
N PHE A 782 -79.31 16.80 -81.04
CA PHE A 782 -78.99 17.09 -79.65
C PHE A 782 -80.26 17.47 -78.86
N PRO A 783 -81.17 16.51 -78.60
CA PRO A 783 -82.48 16.78 -77.98
C PRO A 783 -82.41 17.34 -76.56
N GLN A 784 -81.24 17.27 -75.91
CA GLN A 784 -80.97 17.76 -74.56
C GLN A 784 -80.05 19.00 -74.56
N GLY A 785 -79.73 19.57 -75.74
CA GLY A 785 -78.80 20.70 -75.90
C GLY A 785 -77.46 20.31 -76.55
N THR A 786 -76.86 21.25 -77.28
CA THR A 786 -75.61 21.03 -78.03
C THR A 786 -74.38 21.11 -77.12
N GLY A 787 -73.53 20.08 -77.12
CA GLY A 787 -72.24 20.09 -76.41
C GLY A 787 -71.17 20.96 -77.10
N TRP A 788 -70.15 21.42 -76.36
CA TRP A 788 -69.11 22.33 -76.88
C TRP A 788 -68.34 21.79 -78.10
N ASN A 789 -68.07 20.50 -78.14
CA ASN A 789 -67.45 19.81 -79.30
C ASN A 789 -68.28 19.92 -80.59
N TRP A 790 -69.57 20.25 -80.47
CA TRP A 790 -70.48 20.53 -81.57
C TRP A 790 -70.90 22.00 -81.67
N LEU A 791 -70.40 22.87 -80.78
CA LEU A 791 -70.68 24.31 -80.84
C LEU A 791 -70.18 24.86 -82.18
N ASN A 792 -71.06 25.55 -82.91
CA ASN A 792 -70.82 26.04 -84.28
C ASN A 792 -70.54 24.95 -85.34
N GLN A 793 -70.70 23.66 -84.99
CA GLN A 793 -70.48 22.51 -85.89
C GLN A 793 -71.77 21.71 -86.11
N THR A 794 -72.88 22.07 -85.46
CA THR A 794 -74.18 21.39 -85.58
C THR A 794 -74.70 21.33 -87.01
N THR A 795 -74.37 22.33 -87.83
CA THR A 795 -74.69 22.38 -89.27
C THR A 795 -74.13 21.22 -90.06
N LYS A 796 -73.04 20.58 -89.62
CA LYS A 796 -72.51 19.37 -90.26
C LYS A 796 -73.46 18.18 -90.19
N ILE A 797 -74.31 18.12 -89.17
CA ILE A 797 -75.34 17.09 -89.02
C ILE A 797 -76.67 17.60 -89.58
N THR A 798 -77.09 18.82 -89.25
CA THR A 798 -78.40 19.33 -89.67
C THR A 798 -78.50 19.57 -91.19
N SER A 799 -77.40 19.83 -91.89
CA SER A 799 -77.37 19.91 -93.37
C SER A 799 -77.64 18.58 -94.08
N LEU A 800 -77.63 17.46 -93.34
CA LEU A 800 -78.00 16.15 -93.87
C LEU A 800 -79.52 15.91 -93.87
N ALA A 801 -80.32 16.85 -93.36
CA ALA A 801 -81.78 16.75 -93.33
C ALA A 801 -82.40 16.63 -94.74
N ASP A 802 -81.89 17.39 -95.72
CA ASP A 802 -82.38 17.30 -97.11
C ASP A 802 -82.02 15.97 -97.78
N TRP A 803 -80.87 15.38 -97.42
CA TRP A 803 -80.51 14.03 -97.86
C TRP A 803 -81.42 12.98 -97.23
N TYR A 804 -81.83 13.20 -95.97
CA TYR A 804 -82.74 12.34 -95.21
C TYR A 804 -84.21 12.43 -95.69
N ASN A 805 -84.66 13.60 -96.20
CA ASN A 805 -86.09 13.90 -96.44
C ASN A 805 -86.59 13.93 -97.92
N ASN A 806 -85.74 13.82 -98.95
CA ASN A 806 -86.16 14.01 -100.36
C ASN A 806 -86.70 12.73 -101.06
N TRP A 807 -88.00 12.72 -101.45
CA TRP A 807 -88.64 11.74 -102.36
C TRP A 807 -89.13 12.37 -103.68
N ILE A 808 -89.12 11.62 -104.80
CA ILE A 808 -89.59 12.01 -106.15
C ILE A 808 -90.83 11.18 -106.52
N SER A 809 -91.91 11.83 -106.95
CA SER A 809 -93.27 11.26 -107.12
C SER A 809 -93.55 10.53 -108.45
N ASP A 810 -92.64 10.54 -109.43
CA ASP A 810 -92.77 9.75 -110.67
C ASP A 810 -91.57 8.79 -110.86
N PRO A 811 -91.76 7.47 -110.67
CA PRO A 811 -90.72 6.46 -110.84
C PRO A 811 -90.11 6.38 -112.24
N LYS A 812 -90.74 6.95 -113.28
CA LYS A 812 -90.21 6.96 -114.65
C LYS A 812 -89.17 8.07 -114.90
N GLN A 813 -88.98 9.00 -113.97
CA GLN A 813 -88.03 10.11 -114.08
C GLN A 813 -86.73 9.89 -113.26
N VAL A 814 -86.54 8.70 -112.69
CA VAL A 814 -85.34 8.39 -111.90
C VAL A 814 -84.14 8.18 -112.83
N SER A 815 -83.17 9.10 -112.82
CA SER A 815 -81.93 8.93 -113.58
C SER A 815 -81.08 7.77 -113.02
N VAL A 816 -80.33 7.09 -113.90
CA VAL A 816 -79.46 5.91 -113.61
C VAL A 816 -78.48 6.12 -112.45
N ASN A 817 -78.21 7.38 -112.06
CA ASN A 817 -77.29 7.72 -110.97
C ASN A 817 -77.93 7.74 -109.57
N ASN A 818 -79.26 7.64 -109.45
CA ASN A 818 -79.97 7.81 -108.16
C ASN A 818 -80.49 6.50 -107.54
N TYR A 819 -80.08 5.33 -108.06
CA TYR A 819 -80.60 4.01 -107.69
C TYR A 819 -80.09 3.44 -106.34
N PHE A 820 -79.17 4.13 -105.66
CA PHE A 820 -78.53 3.65 -104.41
C PHE A 820 -79.10 4.24 -103.12
N LYS A 821 -80.21 4.99 -103.17
CA LYS A 821 -80.83 5.57 -101.96
C LYS A 821 -81.94 4.66 -101.46
N THR A 822 -81.84 4.18 -100.22
CA THR A 822 -82.89 3.41 -99.52
C THR A 822 -83.91 4.35 -98.87
N PHE A 823 -85.19 4.07 -99.04
CA PHE A 823 -86.30 4.95 -98.64
C PHE A 823 -87.08 4.38 -97.44
N TYR A 824 -87.46 5.24 -96.50
CA TYR A 824 -88.44 4.93 -95.46
C TYR A 824 -89.83 5.34 -95.95
N LEU A 825 -90.82 4.44 -95.90
CA LEU A 825 -92.19 4.72 -96.33
C LEU A 825 -93.00 5.19 -95.12
N SER A 826 -93.47 6.44 -95.12
CA SER A 826 -94.39 6.93 -94.08
C SER A 826 -95.77 6.25 -94.18
N PRO A 827 -96.55 6.21 -93.09
CA PRO A 827 -97.92 5.70 -93.10
C PRO A 827 -98.82 6.41 -94.13
N GLU A 828 -98.70 7.74 -94.31
CA GLU A 828 -99.46 8.46 -95.35
C GLU A 828 -99.05 8.03 -96.76
N LYS A 829 -97.76 7.76 -96.99
CA LYS A 829 -97.24 7.31 -98.29
C LYS A 829 -97.63 5.89 -98.66
N LEU A 830 -97.80 5.03 -97.66
CA LEU A 830 -98.37 3.69 -97.84
C LEU A 830 -99.84 3.76 -98.33
N GLU A 831 -100.59 4.77 -97.93
CA GLU A 831 -102.00 4.93 -98.32
C GLU A 831 -102.17 5.47 -99.74
N GLU A 832 -101.30 6.40 -100.17
CA GLU A 832 -101.22 6.83 -101.58
C GLU A 832 -100.90 5.66 -102.54
N ILE A 833 -99.96 4.79 -102.16
CA ILE A 833 -99.59 3.60 -102.96
C ILE A 833 -100.76 2.61 -103.05
N ARG A 834 -101.56 2.45 -101.99
CA ARG A 834 -102.75 1.59 -101.99
C ARG A 834 -103.87 2.13 -102.88
N GLN A 835 -104.08 3.44 -102.92
CA GLN A 835 -105.05 4.07 -103.81
C GLN A 835 -104.65 3.87 -105.29
N PHE A 836 -103.38 4.08 -105.62
CA PHE A 836 -102.85 3.86 -106.97
C PHE A 836 -102.99 2.39 -107.44
N SER A 837 -102.81 1.42 -106.56
CA SER A 837 -102.99 -0.02 -106.85
C SER A 837 -104.45 -0.39 -107.12
N LYS A 838 -105.41 0.26 -106.44
CA LYS A 838 -106.86 0.06 -106.64
C LYS A 838 -107.36 0.55 -107.99
N GLU A 839 -106.82 1.65 -108.52
CA GLU A 839 -107.27 2.25 -109.78
C GLU A 839 -106.84 1.50 -111.04
N ARG A 840 -105.83 0.62 -110.96
CA ARG A 840 -105.21 -0.02 -112.13
C ARG A 840 -105.25 -1.55 -112.14
N ASP A 841 -106.00 -2.16 -111.22
CA ASP A 841 -106.13 -3.62 -111.07
C ASP A 841 -104.76 -4.36 -110.98
N TYR A 842 -103.78 -3.72 -110.32
CA TYR A 842 -102.45 -4.30 -110.08
C TYR A 842 -102.35 -4.78 -108.64
N LYS A 843 -102.17 -6.08 -108.43
CA LYS A 843 -102.00 -6.69 -107.10
C LYS A 843 -100.53 -6.59 -106.66
N ILE A 844 -100.19 -5.60 -105.82
CA ILE A 844 -98.84 -5.47 -105.26
C ILE A 844 -98.73 -6.35 -104.01
N ILE A 845 -97.79 -7.30 -103.99
CA ILE A 845 -97.47 -8.14 -102.83
C ILE A 845 -96.33 -7.47 -102.05
N LEU A 846 -96.56 -7.13 -100.78
CA LEU A 846 -95.55 -6.54 -99.90
C LEU A 846 -94.39 -7.51 -99.68
N GLY A 847 -93.17 -7.07 -99.99
CA GLY A 847 -91.93 -7.84 -99.81
C GLY A 847 -91.44 -8.56 -101.07
N ASP A 848 -92.19 -8.58 -102.16
CA ASP A 848 -91.69 -9.11 -103.44
C ASP A 848 -91.11 -7.98 -104.30
N SER A 849 -89.93 -8.21 -104.87
CA SER A 849 -89.23 -7.19 -105.67
C SER A 849 -89.93 -6.99 -107.02
N LEU A 850 -90.41 -5.78 -107.25
CA LEU A 850 -90.94 -5.31 -108.55
C LEU A 850 -89.90 -5.38 -109.68
N PHE A 851 -88.62 -5.58 -109.36
CA PHE A 851 -87.51 -5.57 -110.30
C PHE A 851 -87.15 -6.96 -110.88
N LYS A 852 -87.84 -8.04 -110.49
CA LYS A 852 -87.62 -9.38 -111.10
C LYS A 852 -88.07 -9.45 -112.57
N SER A 853 -88.90 -8.52 -113.05
CA SER A 853 -89.42 -8.46 -114.42
C SER A 853 -88.63 -7.55 -115.37
N VAL A 854 -87.56 -6.90 -114.89
CA VAL A 854 -86.79 -5.92 -115.68
C VAL A 854 -85.34 -6.40 -115.80
N GLN A 855 -84.95 -6.88 -116.99
CA GLN A 855 -83.55 -7.19 -117.30
C GLN A 855 -82.74 -5.90 -117.38
N ILE A 856 -81.81 -5.70 -116.46
CA ILE A 856 -80.86 -4.58 -116.48
C ILE A 856 -79.52 -5.10 -117.03
N PRO A 857 -78.96 -4.53 -118.11
CA PRO A 857 -77.68 -4.96 -118.67
C PRO A 857 -76.53 -4.68 -117.69
N SER A 858 -75.63 -5.65 -117.54
CA SER A 858 -74.39 -5.50 -116.76
C SER A 858 -73.38 -4.64 -117.53
N LYS A 859 -72.73 -3.71 -116.83
CA LYS A 859 -71.41 -3.21 -117.22
C LYS A 859 -70.36 -3.75 -116.27
#